data_AF-A0A6P0R817-F1
#
_entry.id   AF-A0A6P0R817-F1
#
_cell.length_a   1.000
_cell.length_b   1.000
_cell.length_c   1.000
_cell.angle_alpha   90.00
_cell.angle_beta   90.00
_cell.angle_gamma   90.00
#
_symmetry.space_group_name_H-M   'P 1'
#
loop_
_entity.id
_entity.type
_entity.pdbx_description
1 polymer ?
#
loop_
_entity_poly.entity_id
_entity_poly.type
_entity_poly.pdbx_seq_one_letter_code
_entity_poly.pdbx_strand_id
1 'polypeptide(L)'
;MITNNFLERKHLDEFAESAIPESWALANFFSISDSRQIAQWLGWKDYRHTPGWIAQGIDIKSGKLSKFGQFKPDSIMEFPDGSSAKYLTQKEGYDAFLPIHPTEADFWQKVKENANHPIRITEGAKKAIASTVAGRPTIGLCGVEMGCVNNRLELVNNLKPFINVGRPIEIAFDADIIRKPEVADALRAFGRALFHEGGREISVRVWDEKFGKGIDDLIAAGHELEAVSQVMLFDRWRQTHFASKKEIERDFRDARVPKPQSDFAADCRLLFKDYKFDNQYEEWLHYENGKWSALDAEKGIKKCVLLEAEARGWAFGHTYVKGVVELMAMHVGRRFGLPDPNLLPLKNGVLDLTTKKLLPHKPEYHFKWQLPYDYNPNLTCNPVVEWLTTMLRGNLDQVELVRCYLAAIIRGKCNLQKFLEVNGPPGSGKSVLMNLAIGLTGIENIHRTTLPLWEHNQFEIANSRNKRLICFPDEDRYTGSVGNFKNLTGSDPLRFERKFADAEDIFYSSAMAILTANEQMQFADKTGAILRRRIGIRFNEIISSKEQKTLLEWSPVQQKFLGIFANYLPGLLNWVLAVSDEDIFNYLKRTDEFVISLRTERVETLTKTNNIADWVNERLVYRPKLATQVGIARLNPARGPGEPLFERAKEWLYASYCEFCSSVKVEILSLKRWKDLLLNLFNYQLKIPDIFSTRDAQGSKITGVRLREKVDDDRPFLEEFLLPPPDSPPPPDSPPPPDSPPPPDSPPPPDSPSASASDIQDAAKYGCDISQASADIADDVGIMIGCFLDPEGGREVYDSNPDFWDARFRKACEWLRDSGCPGGMELIHKISQAKSGKVESDREVTVQRKVELREEIFPVYTDGSAIESYRIFPFKYHDKRHRKMAINSMLWVTGKGWASVSKVEDKSIHVFFIDDRFDFSGRTIYSDELDGYFLIDKTNLSKQIDYSKAGKRPVADEVFSG
;
A
#
# COMPACT_ATOMS: atom_id res chain seq x y z
N MET A 1 -31.04 -3.06 -34.91
CA MET A 1 -32.42 -2.98 -35.45
C MET A 1 -33.27 -2.58 -34.26
N ILE A 2 -33.81 -1.37 -34.14
CA ILE A 2 -34.65 -0.59 -35.05
C ILE A 2 -34.11 0.86 -35.07
N THR A 3 -33.83 1.43 -36.24
CA THR A 3 -33.20 2.76 -36.41
C THR A 3 -34.14 3.79 -37.04
N ASN A 4 -35.43 3.75 -36.73
CA ASN A 4 -36.38 4.85 -36.93
C ASN A 4 -37.53 4.63 -35.93
N ASN A 5 -37.65 5.49 -34.91
CA ASN A 5 -38.79 5.48 -33.99
C ASN A 5 -40.04 5.89 -34.78
N PHE A 6 -40.80 4.91 -35.25
CA PHE A 6 -42.08 5.14 -35.89
C PHE A 6 -43.17 5.25 -34.81
N LEU A 7 -43.91 6.35 -34.80
CA LEU A 7 -45.11 6.51 -33.97
C LEU A 7 -46.36 6.61 -34.86
N GLU A 8 -47.34 5.73 -34.61
CA GLU A 8 -48.65 5.82 -35.24
C GLU A 8 -49.39 7.08 -34.77
N ARG A 9 -50.19 7.68 -35.66
CA ARG A 9 -50.91 8.93 -35.37
C ARG A 9 -51.79 8.83 -34.12
N LYS A 10 -52.46 7.68 -33.94
CA LYS A 10 -53.29 7.40 -32.76
C LYS A 10 -52.51 7.49 -31.44
N HIS A 11 -51.23 7.10 -31.44
CA HIS A 11 -50.39 7.18 -30.24
C HIS A 11 -49.91 8.61 -30.01
N LEU A 12 -49.59 9.36 -31.08
CA LEU A 12 -49.29 10.79 -30.97
C LEU A 12 -50.46 11.57 -30.38
N ASP A 13 -51.68 11.27 -30.82
CA ASP A 13 -52.89 11.89 -30.26
C ASP A 13 -53.06 11.50 -28.77
N GLU A 14 -52.80 10.23 -28.38
CA GLU A 14 -52.79 9.81 -26.95
C GLU A 14 -51.76 10.59 -26.12
N PHE A 15 -50.56 10.83 -26.64
CA PHE A 15 -49.52 11.56 -25.91
C PHE A 15 -49.85 13.05 -25.77
N ALA A 16 -50.50 13.65 -26.78
CA ALA A 16 -50.99 15.02 -26.72
C ALA A 16 -52.05 15.20 -25.61
N GLU A 17 -52.93 14.22 -25.42
CA GLU A 17 -53.89 14.19 -24.31
C GLU A 17 -53.22 14.13 -22.93
N SER A 18 -51.97 13.66 -22.85
CA SER A 18 -51.16 13.62 -21.61
C SER A 18 -50.17 14.81 -21.50
N ALA A 19 -50.42 15.90 -22.22
CA ALA A 19 -49.55 17.10 -22.26
C ALA A 19 -48.10 16.83 -22.71
N ILE A 20 -47.88 15.81 -23.53
CA ILE A 20 -46.55 15.48 -24.06
C ILE A 20 -46.41 16.05 -25.48
N PRO A 21 -45.46 16.98 -25.74
CA PRO A 21 -45.21 17.49 -27.07
C PRO A 21 -44.72 16.40 -28.03
N GLU A 22 -45.03 16.55 -29.31
CA GLU A 22 -44.67 15.58 -30.36
C GLU A 22 -43.15 15.27 -30.39
N SER A 23 -42.30 16.28 -30.20
CA SER A 23 -40.84 16.09 -30.15
C SER A 23 -40.39 15.19 -29.00
N TRP A 24 -41.02 15.31 -27.83
CA TRP A 24 -40.77 14.45 -26.69
C TRP A 24 -41.36 13.05 -26.90
N ALA A 25 -42.52 12.95 -27.54
CA ALA A 25 -43.14 11.68 -27.86
C ALA A 25 -42.23 10.84 -28.78
N LEU A 26 -41.77 11.41 -29.89
CA LEU A 26 -40.88 10.75 -30.86
C LEU A 26 -39.54 10.34 -30.28
N ALA A 27 -39.03 11.08 -29.28
CA ALA A 27 -37.79 10.76 -28.60
C ALA A 27 -37.92 9.58 -27.63
N ASN A 28 -39.09 9.39 -27.01
CA ASN A 28 -39.27 8.48 -25.86
C ASN A 28 -40.11 7.24 -26.15
N PHE A 29 -40.90 7.26 -27.21
CA PHE A 29 -41.83 6.17 -27.54
C PHE A 29 -41.67 5.69 -28.98
N PHE A 30 -42.02 4.44 -29.22
CA PHE A 30 -42.17 3.88 -30.57
C PHE A 30 -43.33 2.87 -30.61
N SER A 31 -44.00 2.80 -31.77
CA SER A 31 -45.12 1.90 -32.02
C SER A 31 -44.62 0.56 -32.51
N ILE A 32 -45.30 -0.51 -32.10
CA ILE A 32 -44.94 -1.87 -32.46
C ILE A 32 -46.21 -2.69 -32.69
N SER A 33 -46.28 -3.34 -33.84
CA SER A 33 -47.44 -4.15 -34.25
C SER A 33 -47.10 -5.62 -34.51
N ASP A 34 -45.81 -5.95 -34.70
CA ASP A 34 -45.36 -7.33 -34.86
C ASP A 34 -45.35 -8.05 -33.51
N SER A 35 -46.26 -9.02 -33.37
CA SER A 35 -46.42 -9.83 -32.17
C SER A 35 -45.16 -10.58 -31.75
N ARG A 36 -44.32 -11.00 -32.71
CA ARG A 36 -43.05 -11.69 -32.39
C ARG A 36 -42.04 -10.74 -31.77
N GLN A 37 -41.98 -9.50 -32.27
CA GLN A 37 -41.10 -8.48 -31.72
C GLN A 37 -41.58 -8.02 -30.33
N ILE A 38 -42.90 -7.93 -30.12
CA ILE A 38 -43.48 -7.64 -28.80
C ILE A 38 -43.14 -8.76 -27.80
N ALA A 39 -43.31 -10.03 -28.18
CA ALA A 39 -42.96 -11.17 -27.35
C ALA A 39 -41.45 -11.17 -27.01
N GLN A 40 -40.60 -10.92 -28.01
CA GLN A 40 -39.15 -10.81 -27.82
C GLN A 40 -38.79 -9.67 -26.85
N TRP A 41 -39.40 -8.50 -27.02
CA TRP A 41 -39.17 -7.35 -26.14
C TRP A 41 -39.54 -7.65 -24.68
N LEU A 42 -40.70 -8.27 -24.46
CA LEU A 42 -41.18 -8.64 -23.13
C LEU A 42 -40.41 -9.82 -22.51
N GLY A 43 -39.60 -10.55 -23.28
CA GLY A 43 -38.98 -11.81 -22.86
C GLY A 43 -40.00 -12.96 -22.71
N TRP A 44 -41.08 -12.91 -23.50
CA TRP A 44 -42.17 -13.89 -23.50
C TRP A 44 -42.01 -14.88 -24.65
N LYS A 45 -42.60 -16.08 -24.49
CA LYS A 45 -42.58 -17.12 -25.54
C LYS A 45 -43.43 -16.74 -26.76
N ASP A 46 -44.57 -16.09 -26.53
CA ASP A 46 -45.52 -15.69 -27.56
C ASP A 46 -46.36 -14.51 -27.02
N TYR A 47 -46.91 -13.70 -27.92
CA TYR A 47 -47.78 -12.58 -27.62
C TYR A 47 -48.93 -12.57 -28.63
N ARG A 48 -50.18 -12.72 -28.16
CA ARG A 48 -51.38 -12.81 -29.02
C ARG A 48 -52.44 -11.80 -28.60
N HIS A 49 -52.07 -10.53 -28.58
CA HIS A 49 -52.96 -9.44 -28.23
C HIS A 49 -52.73 -8.24 -29.16
N THR A 50 -53.33 -7.09 -28.86
CA THR A 50 -53.29 -5.92 -29.73
C THR A 50 -51.87 -5.33 -29.89
N PRO A 51 -51.59 -4.63 -31.00
CA PRO A 51 -50.43 -3.74 -31.12
C PRO A 51 -50.37 -2.73 -29.98
N GLY A 52 -49.29 -1.96 -29.92
CA GLY A 52 -49.19 -0.88 -28.96
C GLY A 52 -47.91 -0.06 -29.09
N TRP A 53 -47.45 0.50 -27.98
CA TRP A 53 -46.24 1.31 -27.94
C TRP A 53 -45.33 0.94 -26.77
N ILE A 54 -44.03 1.19 -26.96
CA ILE A 54 -42.98 0.97 -25.94
C ILE A 54 -42.45 2.32 -25.47
N ALA A 55 -42.30 2.47 -24.16
CA ALA A 55 -41.53 3.54 -23.53
C ALA A 55 -40.13 3.04 -23.17
N GLN A 56 -39.09 3.72 -23.67
CA GLN A 56 -37.71 3.38 -23.39
C GLN A 56 -36.90 4.64 -23.09
N GLY A 57 -36.33 4.72 -21.87
CA GLY A 57 -35.55 5.87 -21.41
C GLY A 57 -34.05 5.73 -21.67
N ILE A 58 -33.24 6.55 -21.00
CA ILE A 58 -31.76 6.48 -21.04
C ILE A 58 -31.23 5.65 -19.87
N ASP A 59 -30.19 4.85 -20.09
CA ASP A 59 -29.34 4.28 -19.04
C ASP A 59 -28.24 5.28 -18.67
N ILE A 60 -28.24 5.74 -17.41
CA ILE A 60 -27.36 6.82 -16.94
C ILE A 60 -25.87 6.47 -16.94
N LYS A 61 -25.52 5.19 -16.93
CA LYS A 61 -24.12 4.75 -16.93
C LYS A 61 -23.53 4.76 -18.34
N SER A 62 -24.29 4.28 -19.31
CA SER A 62 -23.87 4.15 -20.70
C SER A 62 -24.21 5.36 -21.57
N GLY A 63 -25.18 6.19 -21.15
CA GLY A 63 -25.73 7.30 -21.95
C GLY A 63 -26.52 6.84 -23.18
N LYS A 64 -26.82 5.54 -23.29
CA LYS A 64 -27.57 4.94 -24.40
C LYS A 64 -29.00 4.61 -23.97
N LEU A 65 -29.83 4.16 -24.93
CA LEU A 65 -31.17 3.65 -24.63
C LEU A 65 -31.09 2.53 -23.58
N SER A 66 -31.91 2.65 -22.55
CA SER A 66 -32.02 1.69 -21.46
C SER A 66 -32.45 0.33 -22.01
N LYS A 67 -31.84 -0.74 -21.53
CA LYS A 67 -32.30 -2.11 -21.84
C LYS A 67 -33.69 -2.40 -21.26
N PHE A 68 -34.13 -1.60 -20.29
CA PHE A 68 -35.41 -1.73 -19.61
C PHE A 68 -36.43 -0.68 -20.07
N GLY A 69 -37.68 -1.09 -20.23
CA GLY A 69 -38.80 -0.21 -20.57
C GLY A 69 -40.16 -0.85 -20.27
N GLN A 70 -41.24 -0.16 -20.67
CA GLN A 70 -42.61 -0.67 -20.52
C GLN A 70 -43.33 -0.68 -21.85
N PHE A 71 -44.09 -1.74 -22.11
CA PHE A 71 -44.96 -1.85 -23.27
C PHE A 71 -46.41 -1.64 -22.85
N LYS A 72 -47.17 -0.86 -23.62
CA LYS A 72 -48.59 -0.63 -23.43
C LYS A 72 -49.35 -1.10 -24.68
N PRO A 73 -50.21 -2.14 -24.58
CA PRO A 73 -51.10 -2.52 -25.67
C PRO A 73 -52.21 -1.48 -25.90
N ASP A 74 -52.75 -1.45 -27.12
CA ASP A 74 -53.87 -0.57 -27.53
C ASP A 74 -55.13 -0.83 -26.70
N SER A 75 -55.30 -2.07 -26.23
CA SER A 75 -56.39 -2.49 -25.35
C SER A 75 -55.85 -3.22 -24.13
N ILE A 76 -56.50 -3.04 -22.97
CA ILE A 76 -56.15 -3.73 -21.73
C ILE A 76 -56.07 -5.24 -21.98
N MET A 77 -55.02 -5.87 -21.47
CA MET A 77 -54.80 -7.32 -21.59
C MET A 77 -55.37 -8.03 -20.37
N GLU A 78 -56.22 -9.01 -20.57
CA GLU A 78 -56.74 -9.89 -19.53
C GLU A 78 -55.92 -11.19 -19.51
N PHE A 79 -55.54 -11.63 -18.32
CA PHE A 79 -54.78 -12.85 -18.10
C PHE A 79 -55.70 -14.02 -17.70
N PRO A 80 -55.27 -15.27 -17.94
CA PRO A 80 -56.05 -16.45 -17.57
C PRO A 80 -56.35 -16.58 -16.07
N ASP A 81 -55.59 -15.89 -15.22
CA ASP A 81 -55.78 -15.85 -13.76
C ASP A 81 -56.85 -14.84 -13.30
N GLY A 82 -57.50 -14.14 -14.25
CA GLY A 82 -58.50 -13.11 -13.98
C GLY A 82 -57.92 -11.73 -13.67
N SER A 83 -56.59 -11.57 -13.69
CA SER A 83 -55.95 -10.26 -13.58
C SER A 83 -55.94 -9.53 -14.92
N SER A 84 -55.84 -8.20 -14.90
CA SER A 84 -55.77 -7.38 -16.10
C SER A 84 -54.61 -6.39 -15.99
N ALA A 85 -53.85 -6.19 -17.07
CA ALA A 85 -52.77 -5.20 -17.11
C ALA A 85 -52.94 -4.19 -18.23
N LYS A 86 -52.77 -2.91 -17.86
CA LYS A 86 -52.66 -1.78 -18.79
C LYS A 86 -51.23 -1.61 -19.31
N TYR A 87 -50.22 -1.93 -18.51
CA TYR A 87 -48.80 -1.85 -18.86
C TYR A 87 -48.12 -3.19 -18.58
N LEU A 88 -47.23 -3.61 -19.48
CA LEU A 88 -46.48 -4.86 -19.41
C LEU A 88 -44.99 -4.54 -19.24
N THR A 89 -44.38 -5.15 -18.22
CA THR A 89 -42.96 -5.03 -17.89
C THR A 89 -42.23 -6.29 -18.38
N GLN A 90 -40.96 -6.15 -18.75
CA GLN A 90 -40.15 -7.25 -19.27
C GLN A 90 -39.87 -8.30 -18.19
N LYS A 91 -39.76 -9.57 -18.60
CA LYS A 91 -39.51 -10.71 -17.69
C LYS A 91 -38.14 -10.66 -17.01
N GLU A 92 -37.14 -10.08 -17.68
CA GLU A 92 -35.76 -10.03 -17.19
C GLU A 92 -35.54 -9.00 -16.07
N GLY A 93 -36.50 -8.09 -15.84
CA GLY A 93 -36.43 -7.08 -14.79
C GLY A 93 -36.99 -5.73 -15.20
N TYR A 94 -36.72 -4.73 -14.37
CA TYR A 94 -37.15 -3.34 -14.54
C TYR A 94 -36.11 -2.38 -13.98
N ASP A 95 -36.21 -1.12 -14.37
CA ASP A 95 -35.42 -0.03 -13.82
C ASP A 95 -36.20 1.29 -13.92
N ALA A 96 -35.66 2.36 -13.36
CA ALA A 96 -36.25 3.69 -13.45
C ALA A 96 -36.13 4.25 -14.88
N PHE A 97 -37.21 4.86 -15.35
CA PHE A 97 -37.33 5.53 -16.63
C PHE A 97 -36.79 6.96 -16.55
N LEU A 98 -35.73 7.24 -17.31
CA LEU A 98 -35.18 8.58 -17.49
C LEU A 98 -35.59 9.12 -18.87
N PRO A 99 -36.49 10.12 -18.96
CA PRO A 99 -36.91 10.74 -20.20
C PRO A 99 -35.75 11.21 -21.09
N ILE A 100 -35.79 10.88 -22.38
CA ILE A 100 -34.87 11.40 -23.39
C ILE A 100 -35.29 12.83 -23.73
N HIS A 101 -34.40 13.79 -23.49
CA HIS A 101 -34.62 15.19 -23.89
C HIS A 101 -34.39 15.33 -25.40
N PRO A 102 -35.32 15.93 -26.18
CA PRO A 102 -35.26 15.93 -27.64
C PRO A 102 -34.07 16.72 -28.22
N THR A 103 -33.57 17.71 -27.48
CA THR A 103 -32.47 18.60 -27.94
C THR A 103 -31.23 18.56 -27.06
N GLU A 104 -31.25 17.88 -25.92
CA GLU A 104 -30.14 17.91 -24.93
C GLU A 104 -29.73 16.48 -24.57
N ALA A 105 -28.77 15.93 -25.32
CA ALA A 105 -28.32 14.54 -25.15
C ALA A 105 -27.70 14.27 -23.76
N ASP A 106 -27.13 15.28 -23.11
CA ASP A 106 -26.46 15.21 -21.81
C ASP A 106 -27.31 15.71 -20.63
N PHE A 107 -28.62 15.94 -20.85
CA PHE A 107 -29.56 16.47 -19.85
C PHE A 107 -29.43 15.79 -18.47
N TRP A 108 -29.52 14.45 -18.43
CA TRP A 108 -29.44 13.71 -17.17
C TRP A 108 -28.04 13.67 -16.54
N GLN A 109 -26.96 13.82 -17.33
CA GLN A 109 -25.62 13.96 -16.77
C GLN A 109 -25.48 15.30 -16.05
N LYS A 110 -25.95 16.40 -16.66
CA LYS A 110 -26.00 17.72 -16.03
C LYS A 110 -26.82 17.72 -14.74
N VAL A 111 -28.00 17.08 -14.76
CA VAL A 111 -28.85 16.93 -13.56
C VAL A 111 -28.13 16.14 -12.47
N LYS A 112 -27.43 15.06 -12.82
CA LYS A 112 -26.66 14.22 -11.89
C LYS A 112 -25.49 14.98 -11.26
N GLU A 113 -24.73 15.72 -12.06
CA GLU A 113 -23.55 16.51 -11.61
C GLU A 113 -23.94 17.67 -10.67
N ASN A 114 -25.11 18.26 -10.88
CA ASN A 114 -25.62 19.31 -9.99
C ASN A 114 -26.42 18.71 -8.82
N ALA A 115 -25.73 18.38 -7.73
CA ALA A 115 -26.32 17.77 -6.53
C ALA A 115 -27.43 18.61 -5.86
N ASN A 116 -27.43 19.94 -6.02
CA ASN A 116 -28.46 20.81 -5.44
C ASN A 116 -29.71 20.94 -6.32
N HIS A 117 -29.68 20.42 -7.55
CA HIS A 117 -30.81 20.54 -8.47
C HIS A 117 -31.95 19.60 -8.04
N PRO A 118 -33.15 20.13 -7.74
CA PRO A 118 -34.26 19.33 -7.25
C PRO A 118 -34.75 18.36 -8.32
N ILE A 119 -35.03 17.12 -7.93
CA ILE A 119 -35.61 16.10 -8.81
C ILE A 119 -36.99 15.70 -8.33
N ARG A 120 -37.83 15.25 -9.26
CA ARG A 120 -39.13 14.66 -8.95
C ARG A 120 -39.15 13.18 -9.32
N ILE A 121 -39.89 12.37 -8.56
CA ILE A 121 -40.10 10.95 -8.83
C ILE A 121 -41.60 10.68 -8.88
N THR A 122 -42.07 10.04 -9.94
CA THR A 122 -43.49 9.70 -10.18
C THR A 122 -43.60 8.30 -10.79
N GLU A 123 -44.77 7.66 -10.77
CA GLU A 123 -44.99 6.39 -11.49
C GLU A 123 -45.45 6.59 -12.95
N GLY A 124 -44.79 5.89 -13.87
CA GLY A 124 -45.13 5.84 -15.29
C GLY A 124 -44.34 6.82 -16.15
N ALA A 125 -44.05 6.39 -17.39
CA ALA A 125 -43.26 7.17 -18.34
C ALA A 125 -43.96 8.46 -18.79
N LYS A 126 -45.28 8.43 -19.02
CA LYS A 126 -46.05 9.61 -19.47
C LYS A 126 -46.00 10.75 -18.46
N LYS A 127 -46.20 10.42 -17.18
CA LYS A 127 -46.12 11.33 -16.04
C LYS A 127 -44.73 11.96 -15.89
N ALA A 128 -43.69 11.13 -15.99
CA ALA A 128 -42.31 11.61 -15.93
C ALA A 128 -41.98 12.58 -17.06
N ILE A 129 -42.44 12.31 -18.28
CA ILE A 129 -42.22 13.21 -19.43
C ILE A 129 -43.02 14.50 -19.26
N ALA A 130 -44.32 14.43 -18.99
CA ALA A 130 -45.16 15.62 -18.81
C ALA A 130 -44.61 16.57 -17.74
N SER A 131 -44.18 16.03 -16.59
CA SER A 131 -43.56 16.83 -15.52
C SER A 131 -42.18 17.37 -15.88
N THR A 132 -41.39 16.64 -16.68
CA THR A 132 -40.10 17.14 -17.20
C THR A 132 -40.30 18.28 -18.20
N VAL A 133 -41.29 18.16 -19.08
CA VAL A 133 -41.70 19.22 -20.02
C VAL A 133 -42.19 20.46 -19.27
N ALA A 134 -42.89 20.28 -18.16
CA ALA A 134 -43.33 21.35 -17.27
C ALA A 134 -42.18 22.00 -16.45
N GLY A 135 -40.93 21.57 -16.65
CA GLY A 135 -39.74 22.26 -16.11
C GLY A 135 -39.12 21.62 -14.88
N ARG A 136 -39.55 20.43 -14.45
CA ARG A 136 -38.95 19.71 -13.31
C ARG A 136 -38.35 18.37 -13.78
N PRO A 137 -37.03 18.14 -13.70
CA PRO A 137 -36.45 16.85 -14.06
C PRO A 137 -37.10 15.71 -13.27
N THR A 138 -37.84 14.85 -13.97
CA THR A 138 -38.70 13.85 -13.34
C THR A 138 -38.31 12.44 -13.77
N ILE A 139 -38.09 11.57 -12.79
CA ILE A 139 -37.76 10.16 -12.98
C ILE A 139 -39.05 9.34 -12.85
N GLY A 140 -39.30 8.47 -13.82
CA GLY A 140 -40.48 7.59 -13.83
C GLY A 140 -40.19 6.21 -13.23
N LEU A 141 -40.99 5.75 -12.28
CA LEU A 141 -40.97 4.35 -11.83
C LEU A 141 -41.92 3.52 -12.69
N CYS A 142 -41.57 2.27 -13.02
CA CYS A 142 -42.45 1.38 -13.77
C CYS A 142 -43.78 1.08 -13.04
N GLY A 143 -43.77 1.23 -11.72
CA GLY A 143 -44.92 1.14 -10.82
C GLY A 143 -44.52 1.64 -9.44
N VAL A 144 -45.48 1.87 -8.56
CA VAL A 144 -45.24 2.49 -7.23
C VAL A 144 -44.31 1.65 -6.32
N GLU A 145 -44.26 0.33 -6.53
CA GLU A 145 -43.34 -0.58 -5.82
C GLU A 145 -42.01 -0.81 -6.55
N MET A 146 -41.91 -0.39 -7.82
CA MET A 146 -40.81 -0.74 -8.73
C MET A 146 -39.65 0.27 -8.67
N GLY A 147 -39.47 0.90 -7.51
CA GLY A 147 -38.34 1.78 -7.21
C GLY A 147 -37.17 1.08 -6.52
N CYS A 148 -37.39 -0.15 -6.02
CA CYS A 148 -36.42 -0.94 -5.27
C CYS A 148 -36.31 -2.36 -5.84
N VAL A 149 -35.14 -3.00 -5.72
CA VAL A 149 -34.95 -4.38 -6.19
C VAL A 149 -35.40 -5.39 -5.12
N ASN A 150 -36.28 -6.33 -5.50
CA ASN A 150 -36.65 -7.53 -4.72
C ASN A 150 -37.14 -7.27 -3.26
N ASN A 151 -37.98 -6.25 -3.02
CA ASN A 151 -38.50 -5.90 -1.68
C ASN A 151 -37.42 -5.61 -0.62
N ARG A 152 -36.17 -5.32 -1.03
CA ARG A 152 -35.10 -4.85 -0.14
C ARG A 152 -34.98 -3.33 -0.23
N LEU A 153 -34.34 -2.68 0.75
CA LEU A 153 -34.09 -1.23 0.78
C LEU A 153 -33.08 -0.75 -0.30
N GLU A 154 -32.83 -1.54 -1.34
CA GLU A 154 -31.88 -1.24 -2.41
C GLU A 154 -32.62 -0.64 -3.61
N LEU A 155 -32.24 0.57 -4.02
CA LEU A 155 -32.83 1.26 -5.16
C LEU A 155 -32.39 0.67 -6.51
N VAL A 156 -33.25 0.81 -7.52
CA VAL A 156 -32.92 0.43 -8.90
C VAL A 156 -31.73 1.23 -9.46
N ASN A 157 -30.97 0.61 -10.36
CA ASN A 157 -29.64 1.08 -10.78
C ASN A 157 -29.65 2.46 -11.44
N ASN A 158 -30.70 2.79 -12.18
CA ASN A 158 -30.81 4.04 -12.90
C ASN A 158 -31.28 5.21 -12.02
N LEU A 159 -31.84 4.90 -10.83
CA LEU A 159 -32.26 5.89 -9.83
C LEU A 159 -31.14 6.21 -8.83
N LYS A 160 -30.41 5.18 -8.36
CA LYS A 160 -29.39 5.27 -7.30
C LYS A 160 -28.39 6.44 -7.47
N PRO A 161 -27.86 6.76 -8.68
CA PRO A 161 -26.88 7.83 -8.86
C PRO A 161 -27.40 9.25 -8.55
N PHE A 162 -28.71 9.45 -8.43
CA PHE A 162 -29.32 10.74 -8.15
C PHE A 162 -29.60 10.97 -6.66
N ILE A 163 -29.38 9.96 -5.82
CA ILE A 163 -29.65 10.04 -4.38
C ILE A 163 -28.34 10.38 -3.67
N ASN A 164 -28.26 11.60 -3.12
CA ASN A 164 -27.09 12.07 -2.37
C ASN A 164 -27.52 13.08 -1.28
N VAL A 165 -26.61 13.39 -0.37
CA VAL A 165 -26.86 14.32 0.74
C VAL A 165 -27.00 15.74 0.17
N GLY A 166 -28.13 16.39 0.45
CA GLY A 166 -28.40 17.79 0.07
C GLY A 166 -29.22 17.99 -1.21
N ARG A 167 -29.54 16.93 -1.97
CA ARG A 167 -30.49 17.05 -3.09
C ARG A 167 -31.94 17.06 -2.58
N PRO A 168 -32.77 18.05 -2.97
CA PRO A 168 -34.20 17.98 -2.75
C PRO A 168 -34.84 16.91 -3.67
N ILE A 169 -35.51 15.94 -3.06
CA ILE A 169 -36.17 14.82 -3.75
C ILE A 169 -37.66 14.91 -3.47
N GLU A 170 -38.45 15.11 -4.52
CA GLU A 170 -39.90 15.23 -4.40
C GLU A 170 -40.61 14.02 -5.01
N ILE A 171 -41.36 13.27 -4.21
CA ILE A 171 -42.19 12.15 -4.67
C ILE A 171 -43.59 12.69 -5.00
N ALA A 172 -44.04 12.49 -6.23
CA ALA A 172 -45.34 12.93 -6.75
C ALA A 172 -46.06 11.75 -7.43
N PHE A 173 -46.58 10.84 -6.61
CA PHE A 173 -47.43 9.75 -7.09
C PHE A 173 -48.86 10.23 -7.36
N ASP A 174 -49.68 9.43 -8.05
CA ASP A 174 -51.09 9.72 -8.31
C ASP A 174 -51.84 10.22 -7.06
N ALA A 175 -52.80 11.12 -7.28
CA ALA A 175 -53.59 11.73 -6.19
C ALA A 175 -54.41 10.70 -5.37
N ASP A 176 -54.59 9.48 -5.90
CA ASP A 176 -55.28 8.40 -5.20
C ASP A 176 -54.48 7.81 -4.02
N ILE A 177 -53.25 8.27 -3.79
CA ILE A 177 -52.42 7.92 -2.64
C ILE A 177 -53.11 8.18 -1.28
N ILE A 178 -53.97 9.19 -1.20
CA ILE A 178 -54.69 9.53 0.04
C ILE A 178 -55.77 8.48 0.35
N ARG A 179 -56.29 7.80 -0.69
CA ARG A 179 -57.44 6.89 -0.59
C ARG A 179 -57.06 5.41 -0.61
N LYS A 180 -55.90 5.06 -1.18
CA LYS A 180 -55.44 3.67 -1.34
C LYS A 180 -54.30 3.32 -0.38
N PRO A 181 -54.55 2.51 0.67
CA PRO A 181 -53.52 2.11 1.63
C PRO A 181 -52.31 1.43 0.99
N GLU A 182 -52.53 0.59 -0.03
CA GLU A 182 -51.46 -0.13 -0.74
C GLU A 182 -50.45 0.82 -1.40
N VAL A 183 -50.93 1.91 -2.01
CA VAL A 183 -50.07 2.93 -2.64
C VAL A 183 -49.30 3.72 -1.58
N ALA A 184 -49.93 4.02 -0.45
CA ALA A 184 -49.28 4.69 0.68
C ALA A 184 -48.18 3.81 1.31
N ASP A 185 -48.40 2.50 1.41
CA ASP A 185 -47.42 1.54 1.92
C ASP A 185 -46.22 1.40 0.97
N ALA A 186 -46.45 1.35 -0.34
CA ALA A 186 -45.42 1.37 -1.36
C ALA A 186 -44.57 2.65 -1.29
N LEU A 187 -45.20 3.83 -1.17
CA LEU A 187 -44.48 5.10 -1.01
C LEU A 187 -43.66 5.11 0.29
N ARG A 188 -44.18 4.56 1.39
CA ARG A 188 -43.42 4.44 2.65
C ARG A 188 -42.18 3.56 2.48
N ALA A 189 -42.32 2.39 1.85
CA ALA A 189 -41.21 1.49 1.57
C ALA A 189 -40.15 2.17 0.69
N PHE A 190 -40.59 2.87 -0.35
CA PHE A 190 -39.72 3.59 -1.27
C PHE A 190 -39.00 4.77 -0.58
N GLY A 191 -39.70 5.58 0.20
CA GLY A 191 -39.09 6.67 0.98
C GLY A 191 -38.05 6.18 1.98
N ARG A 192 -38.24 5.00 2.58
CA ARG A 192 -37.21 4.36 3.43
C ARG A 192 -35.97 3.96 2.62
N ALA A 193 -36.15 3.40 1.43
CA ALA A 193 -35.03 3.06 0.56
C ALA A 193 -34.25 4.31 0.11
N LEU A 194 -34.95 5.42 -0.18
CA LEU A 194 -34.32 6.71 -0.46
C LEU A 194 -33.47 7.22 0.71
N PHE A 195 -33.97 7.13 1.95
CA PHE A 195 -33.18 7.46 3.15
C PHE A 195 -31.96 6.55 3.32
N HIS A 196 -32.13 5.24 3.11
CA HIS A 196 -31.05 4.25 3.22
C HIS A 196 -29.91 4.52 2.22
N GLU A 197 -30.25 4.96 1.01
CA GLU A 197 -29.26 5.35 -0.02
C GLU A 197 -28.73 6.79 0.14
N GLY A 198 -29.13 7.52 1.20
CA GLY A 198 -28.55 8.82 1.56
C GLY A 198 -29.39 10.06 1.25
N GLY A 199 -30.61 9.91 0.76
CA GLY A 199 -31.54 11.02 0.56
C GLY A 199 -32.00 11.63 1.89
N ARG A 200 -31.88 12.95 2.05
CA ARG A 200 -32.23 13.65 3.31
C ARG A 200 -33.34 14.69 3.17
N GLU A 201 -33.48 15.31 2.00
CA GLU A 201 -34.51 16.31 1.73
C GLU A 201 -35.66 15.71 0.91
N ILE A 202 -36.35 14.74 1.50
CA ILE A 202 -37.44 14.02 0.83
C ILE A 202 -38.78 14.67 1.16
N SER A 203 -39.54 15.03 0.14
CA SER A 203 -40.90 15.54 0.25
C SER A 203 -41.89 14.72 -0.57
N VAL A 204 -43.15 14.73 -0.16
CA VAL A 204 -44.28 14.12 -0.85
C VAL A 204 -45.21 15.23 -1.28
N ARG A 205 -45.53 15.26 -2.56
CA ARG A 205 -46.48 16.19 -3.15
C ARG A 205 -47.85 15.52 -3.28
N VAL A 206 -48.89 16.23 -2.84
CA VAL A 206 -50.26 15.73 -2.77
C VAL A 206 -51.22 16.79 -3.31
N TRP A 207 -52.22 16.38 -4.10
CA TRP A 207 -53.26 17.28 -4.64
C TRP A 207 -54.63 16.61 -4.65
N ASP A 208 -55.67 17.40 -4.95
CA ASP A 208 -57.05 16.94 -5.06
C ASP A 208 -57.31 16.33 -6.45
N GLU A 209 -57.84 15.10 -6.48
CA GLU A 209 -58.15 14.37 -7.72
C GLU A 209 -59.01 15.15 -8.72
N LYS A 210 -59.77 16.16 -8.27
CA LYS A 210 -60.58 17.03 -9.16
C LYS A 210 -59.74 17.78 -10.20
N PHE A 211 -58.46 17.99 -9.92
CA PHE A 211 -57.53 18.66 -10.84
C PHE A 211 -56.90 17.68 -11.84
N GLY A 212 -57.12 16.37 -11.70
CA GLY A 212 -56.48 15.33 -12.48
C GLY A 212 -55.98 14.20 -11.57
N LYS A 213 -56.18 12.95 -11.99
CA LYS A 213 -55.76 11.79 -11.20
C LYS A 213 -54.23 11.65 -11.23
N GLY A 214 -53.65 11.64 -12.42
CA GLY A 214 -52.21 11.70 -12.64
C GLY A 214 -51.69 13.12 -12.79
N ILE A 215 -50.39 13.28 -12.58
CA ILE A 215 -49.69 14.55 -12.83
C ILE A 215 -49.78 14.96 -14.30
N ASP A 216 -49.82 14.00 -15.23
CA ASP A 216 -50.02 14.23 -16.67
C ASP A 216 -51.44 14.73 -16.97
N ASP A 217 -52.47 14.13 -16.35
CA ASP A 217 -53.86 14.59 -16.48
C ASP A 217 -54.02 16.03 -15.97
N LEU A 218 -53.35 16.35 -14.85
CA LEU A 218 -53.40 17.68 -14.24
C LEU A 218 -52.77 18.75 -15.11
N ILE A 219 -51.61 18.45 -15.68
CA ILE A 219 -50.92 19.36 -16.61
C ILE A 219 -51.74 19.50 -17.90
N ALA A 220 -52.34 18.41 -18.41
CA ALA A 220 -53.19 18.44 -19.60
C ALA A 220 -54.47 19.26 -19.42
N ALA A 221 -55.03 19.28 -18.21
CA ALA A 221 -56.15 20.15 -17.85
C ALA A 221 -55.77 21.64 -17.74
N GLY A 222 -54.49 21.98 -17.92
CA GLY A 222 -53.97 23.36 -17.86
C GLY A 222 -53.71 23.87 -16.45
N HIS A 223 -53.66 22.99 -15.45
CA HIS A 223 -53.32 23.36 -14.09
C HIS A 223 -51.79 23.35 -13.88
N GLU A 224 -51.28 24.34 -13.15
CA GLU A 224 -49.89 24.34 -12.69
C GLU A 224 -49.79 23.55 -11.38
N LEU A 225 -49.07 22.43 -11.40
CA LEU A 225 -48.96 21.51 -10.27
C LEU A 225 -48.53 22.23 -9.00
N GLU A 226 -47.54 23.11 -9.09
CA GLU A 226 -46.99 23.89 -7.99
C GLU A 226 -48.04 24.78 -7.31
N ALA A 227 -49.06 25.25 -8.05
CA ALA A 227 -50.11 26.13 -7.54
C ALA A 227 -51.28 25.36 -6.90
N VAL A 228 -51.57 24.14 -7.37
CA VAL A 228 -52.77 23.37 -6.96
C VAL A 228 -52.47 22.19 -6.03
N SER A 229 -51.20 22.00 -5.66
CA SER A 229 -50.76 20.91 -4.79
C SER A 229 -50.06 21.42 -3.53
N GLN A 230 -49.98 20.54 -2.53
CA GLN A 230 -49.25 20.78 -1.29
C GLN A 230 -48.01 19.89 -1.25
N VAL A 231 -46.90 20.45 -0.75
CA VAL A 231 -45.67 19.70 -0.49
C VAL A 231 -45.55 19.48 0.99
N MET A 232 -45.37 18.24 1.39
CA MET A 232 -45.17 17.85 2.77
C MET A 232 -43.84 17.12 2.90
N LEU A 233 -43.02 17.45 3.91
CA LEU A 233 -41.84 16.63 4.20
C LEU A 233 -42.28 15.19 4.43
N PHE A 234 -41.53 14.22 3.89
CA PHE A 234 -41.90 12.82 3.93
C PHE A 234 -42.14 12.33 5.37
N ASP A 235 -41.37 12.81 6.34
CA ASP A 235 -41.60 12.52 7.77
C ASP A 235 -42.95 13.03 8.30
N ARG A 236 -43.36 14.24 7.90
CA ARG A 236 -44.65 14.81 8.29
C ARG A 236 -45.80 14.10 7.56
N TRP A 237 -45.60 13.74 6.30
CA TRP A 237 -46.57 12.96 5.53
C TRP A 237 -46.82 11.59 6.18
N ARG A 238 -45.74 10.89 6.56
CA ARG A 238 -45.80 9.62 7.29
C ARG A 238 -46.56 9.73 8.63
N GLN A 239 -46.36 10.81 9.38
CA GLN A 239 -47.03 11.02 10.68
C GLN A 239 -48.53 11.29 10.55
N THR A 240 -48.95 11.89 9.43
CA THR A 240 -50.33 12.35 9.22
C THR A 240 -51.20 11.30 8.49
N HIS A 241 -50.59 10.39 7.73
CA HIS A 241 -51.27 9.44 6.83
C HIS A 241 -50.98 7.98 7.22
N PHE A 242 -51.18 7.62 8.51
CA PHE A 242 -51.03 6.28 9.11
C PHE A 242 -49.62 5.83 9.53
N ALA A 243 -49.36 5.89 10.84
CA ALA A 243 -48.51 4.95 11.59
C ALA A 243 -48.81 5.06 13.09
N SER A 244 -48.88 3.93 13.80
CA SER A 244 -48.85 3.95 15.26
C SER A 244 -47.49 4.50 15.74
N LYS A 245 -47.45 5.20 16.88
CA LYS A 245 -46.20 5.75 17.46
C LYS A 245 -45.06 4.72 17.57
N LYS A 246 -45.40 3.43 17.73
CA LYS A 246 -44.49 2.28 17.78
C LYS A 246 -43.81 1.95 16.45
N GLU A 247 -44.47 2.13 15.31
CA GLU A 247 -43.89 1.86 13.99
C GLU A 247 -42.91 2.95 13.58
N ILE A 248 -43.21 4.21 13.93
CA ILE A 248 -42.29 5.34 13.76
C ILE A 248 -41.01 5.10 14.57
N GLU A 249 -41.11 4.66 15.83
CA GLU A 249 -39.96 4.33 16.68
C GLU A 249 -39.13 3.12 16.20
N ARG A 250 -39.76 2.18 15.47
CA ARG A 250 -39.07 1.02 14.87
C ARG A 250 -38.31 1.44 13.61
N ASP A 251 -38.92 2.24 12.74
CA ASP A 251 -38.27 2.78 11.53
C ASP A 251 -37.09 3.72 11.86
N PHE A 252 -37.19 4.54 12.93
CA PHE A 252 -36.05 5.35 13.42
C PHE A 252 -34.88 4.49 13.94
N ARG A 253 -35.18 3.28 14.44
CA ARG A 253 -34.17 2.31 14.84
C ARG A 253 -33.49 1.69 13.63
N ASP A 254 -34.26 1.30 12.62
CA ASP A 254 -33.75 0.62 11.42
C ASP A 254 -32.94 1.55 10.49
N ALA A 255 -33.28 2.85 10.40
CA ALA A 255 -32.51 3.84 9.65
C ALA A 255 -31.12 4.16 10.26
N ARG A 256 -30.91 3.80 11.53
CA ARG A 256 -29.62 3.93 12.23
C ARG A 256 -28.79 2.66 12.15
N VAL A 257 -29.28 1.58 11.54
CA VAL A 257 -28.53 0.33 11.46
C VAL A 257 -27.44 0.46 10.40
N PRO A 258 -26.16 0.22 10.75
CA PRO A 258 -25.08 0.21 9.78
C PRO A 258 -25.24 -0.94 8.79
N LYS A 259 -24.79 -0.72 7.54
CA LYS A 259 -24.67 -1.80 6.54
C LYS A 259 -23.81 -2.96 7.06
N PRO A 260 -23.84 -4.15 6.44
CA PRO A 260 -22.81 -5.16 6.67
C PRO A 260 -21.40 -4.57 6.47
N GLN A 261 -20.44 -5.00 7.28
CA GLN A 261 -19.06 -4.48 7.22
C GLN A 261 -18.42 -4.67 5.84
N SER A 262 -18.75 -5.76 5.14
CA SER A 262 -18.32 -6.04 3.76
C SER A 262 -18.77 -4.96 2.78
N ASP A 263 -20.04 -4.59 2.86
CA ASP A 263 -20.67 -3.68 1.89
C ASP A 263 -20.19 -2.26 2.15
N PHE A 264 -20.05 -1.87 3.43
CA PHE A 264 -19.48 -0.58 3.76
C PHE A 264 -17.98 -0.51 3.45
N ALA A 265 -17.22 -1.60 3.60
CA ALA A 265 -15.83 -1.65 3.16
C ALA A 265 -15.70 -1.47 1.64
N ALA A 266 -16.64 -2.01 0.85
CA ALA A 266 -16.71 -1.80 -0.59
C ALA A 266 -17.04 -0.34 -0.95
N ASP A 267 -17.99 0.29 -0.27
CA ASP A 267 -18.31 1.73 -0.40
C ASP A 267 -17.06 2.58 -0.07
N CYS A 268 -16.44 2.32 1.07
CA CYS A 268 -15.24 3.02 1.55
C CYS A 268 -14.05 2.85 0.59
N ARG A 269 -13.90 1.69 -0.07
CA ARG A 269 -12.84 1.48 -1.08
C ARG A 269 -12.97 2.45 -2.26
N LEU A 270 -14.21 2.78 -2.67
CA LEU A 270 -14.44 3.73 -3.75
C LEU A 270 -14.21 5.18 -3.31
N LEU A 271 -14.58 5.49 -2.07
CA LEU A 271 -14.40 6.83 -1.48
C LEU A 271 -12.93 7.15 -1.17
N PHE A 272 -12.18 6.16 -0.69
CA PHE A 272 -10.79 6.31 -0.23
C PHE A 272 -9.79 5.77 -1.25
N LYS A 273 -9.97 6.09 -2.54
CA LYS A 273 -9.10 5.66 -3.64
C LYS A 273 -7.64 6.10 -3.50
N ASP A 274 -7.40 7.20 -2.78
CA ASP A 274 -6.08 7.76 -2.51
C ASP A 274 -5.38 7.10 -1.31
N TYR A 275 -5.97 6.01 -0.78
CA TYR A 275 -5.42 5.22 0.31
C TYR A 275 -5.00 3.83 -0.18
N LYS A 276 -3.88 3.33 0.34
CA LYS A 276 -3.39 1.96 0.11
C LYS A 276 -2.95 1.32 1.41
N PHE A 277 -2.96 -0.01 1.44
CA PHE A 277 -2.42 -0.78 2.55
C PHE A 277 -1.18 -1.56 2.07
N ASP A 278 -0.06 -1.36 2.76
CA ASP A 278 1.21 -2.02 2.46
C ASP A 278 1.33 -3.29 3.30
N ASN A 279 1.08 -4.45 2.68
CA ASN A 279 1.10 -5.76 3.37
C ASN A 279 2.47 -6.11 3.95
N GLN A 280 3.56 -5.58 3.41
CA GLN A 280 4.90 -5.89 3.91
C GLN A 280 5.10 -5.32 5.31
N TYR A 281 4.52 -4.15 5.57
CA TYR A 281 4.71 -3.42 6.81
C TYR A 281 3.41 -3.25 7.59
N GLU A 282 2.31 -3.84 7.16
CA GLU A 282 0.98 -3.70 7.78
C GLU A 282 0.58 -2.24 8.08
N GLU A 283 0.86 -1.33 7.14
CA GLU A 283 0.63 0.10 7.31
C GLU A 283 -0.30 0.69 6.26
N TRP A 284 -1.12 1.66 6.67
CA TRP A 284 -1.93 2.46 5.76
C TRP A 284 -1.15 3.66 5.24
N LEU A 285 -1.25 3.90 3.93
CA LEU A 285 -0.61 5.00 3.22
C LEU A 285 -1.68 5.89 2.59
N HIS A 286 -1.48 7.21 2.65
CA HIS A 286 -2.31 8.21 1.97
C HIS A 286 -1.50 8.94 0.91
N TYR A 287 -2.06 9.09 -0.28
CA TYR A 287 -1.44 9.85 -1.36
C TYR A 287 -1.87 11.32 -1.30
N GLU A 288 -0.90 12.21 -1.08
CA GLU A 288 -1.15 13.65 -1.02
C GLU A 288 0.08 14.40 -1.55
N ASN A 289 -0.14 15.52 -2.25
CA ASN A 289 0.92 16.42 -2.71
C ASN A 289 2.05 15.71 -3.48
N GLY A 290 1.74 14.64 -4.22
CA GLY A 290 2.71 13.94 -5.06
C GLY A 290 3.45 12.77 -4.40
N LYS A 291 3.19 12.47 -3.12
CA LYS A 291 3.85 11.39 -2.37
C LYS A 291 2.88 10.58 -1.51
N TRP A 292 3.28 9.35 -1.17
CA TRP A 292 2.60 8.48 -0.23
C TRP A 292 3.17 8.68 1.18
N SER A 293 2.30 9.03 2.12
CA SER A 293 2.67 9.24 3.53
C SER A 293 2.04 8.16 4.40
N ALA A 294 2.82 7.59 5.31
CA ALA A 294 2.31 6.65 6.29
C ALA A 294 1.36 7.36 7.26
N LEU A 295 0.18 6.77 7.43
CA LEU A 295 -0.79 7.19 8.43
C LEU A 295 -0.40 6.57 9.76
N ASP A 296 -0.65 7.30 10.84
CA ASP A 296 -0.58 6.73 12.19
C ASP A 296 -1.50 5.51 12.27
N ALA A 297 -0.92 4.35 12.60
CA ALA A 297 -1.43 3.00 12.32
C ALA A 297 -2.83 2.73 12.90
N GLU A 298 -3.28 3.56 13.84
CA GLU A 298 -4.55 3.34 14.53
C GLU A 298 -5.61 4.43 14.29
N LYS A 299 -5.24 5.66 13.91
CA LYS A 299 -6.18 6.80 13.98
C LYS A 299 -6.59 7.36 12.63
N GLY A 300 -5.74 7.30 11.61
CA GLY A 300 -5.98 7.96 10.32
C GLY A 300 -7.20 7.40 9.59
N ILE A 301 -7.05 6.19 9.04
CA ILE A 301 -8.13 5.56 8.25
C ILE A 301 -9.35 5.21 9.10
N LYS A 302 -9.16 4.80 10.36
CA LYS A 302 -10.27 4.51 11.28
C LYS A 302 -11.14 5.74 11.50
N LYS A 303 -10.54 6.94 11.62
CA LYS A 303 -11.28 8.21 11.74
C LYS A 303 -12.03 8.56 10.45
N CYS A 304 -11.45 8.32 9.28
CA CYS A 304 -12.15 8.53 8.01
C CYS A 304 -13.40 7.65 7.90
N VAL A 305 -13.27 6.35 8.21
CA VAL A 305 -14.39 5.41 8.21
C VAL A 305 -15.43 5.77 9.29
N LEU A 306 -14.99 6.21 10.47
CA LEU A 306 -15.85 6.70 11.55
C LEU A 306 -16.69 7.88 11.08
N LEU A 307 -16.06 8.93 10.56
CA LEU A 307 -16.74 10.15 10.11
C LEU A 307 -17.72 9.88 8.97
N GLU A 308 -17.37 8.97 8.04
CA GLU A 308 -18.28 8.57 6.97
C GLU A 308 -19.50 7.81 7.51
N ALA A 309 -19.30 6.92 8.48
CA ALA A 309 -20.41 6.21 9.13
C ALA A 309 -21.31 7.15 9.95
N GLU A 310 -20.73 8.16 10.62
CA GLU A 310 -21.46 9.23 11.33
C GLU A 310 -22.23 10.14 10.36
N ALA A 311 -21.64 10.52 9.23
CA ALA A 311 -22.31 11.30 8.19
C ALA A 311 -23.52 10.57 7.59
N ARG A 312 -23.48 9.23 7.58
CA ARG A 312 -24.61 8.37 7.21
C ARG A 312 -25.66 8.22 8.32
N GLY A 313 -25.41 8.74 9.51
CA GLY A 313 -26.34 8.75 10.65
C GLY A 313 -26.50 7.39 11.33
N TRP A 314 -25.52 6.49 11.15
CA TRP A 314 -25.55 5.15 11.71
C TRP A 314 -25.18 5.14 13.20
N ALA A 315 -25.77 4.20 13.94
CA ALA A 315 -25.40 3.86 15.30
C ALA A 315 -24.59 2.56 15.27
N PHE A 316 -23.32 2.63 15.66
CA PHE A 316 -22.39 1.50 15.57
C PHE A 316 -21.38 1.52 16.73
N GLY A 317 -20.82 0.35 17.04
CA GLY A 317 -19.77 0.20 18.05
C GLY A 317 -18.36 0.29 17.45
N HIS A 318 -17.35 0.41 18.31
CA HIS A 318 -15.94 0.46 17.89
C HIS A 318 -15.50 -0.77 17.06
N THR A 319 -16.02 -1.96 17.39
CA THR A 319 -15.76 -3.21 16.66
C THR A 319 -16.26 -3.17 15.23
N TYR A 320 -17.32 -2.40 14.95
CA TYR A 320 -17.86 -2.26 13.60
C TYR A 320 -16.85 -1.57 12.69
N VAL A 321 -16.33 -0.41 13.10
CA VAL A 321 -15.32 0.37 12.35
C VAL A 321 -14.04 -0.43 12.19
N LYS A 322 -13.61 -1.15 13.23
CA LYS A 322 -12.43 -2.01 13.17
C LYS A 322 -12.55 -3.08 12.07
N GLY A 323 -13.66 -3.81 12.05
CA GLY A 323 -13.88 -4.86 11.03
C GLY A 323 -13.97 -4.30 9.61
N VAL A 324 -14.54 -3.10 9.43
CA VAL A 324 -14.57 -2.42 8.12
C VAL A 324 -13.15 -2.09 7.64
N VAL A 325 -12.29 -1.55 8.52
CA VAL A 325 -10.90 -1.22 8.18
C VAL A 325 -10.07 -2.47 7.87
N GLU A 326 -10.26 -3.55 8.63
CA GLU A 326 -9.61 -4.85 8.36
C GLU A 326 -10.04 -5.42 7.00
N LEU A 327 -11.34 -5.41 6.69
CA LEU A 327 -11.84 -5.83 5.38
C LEU A 327 -11.29 -4.93 4.27
N MET A 328 -11.26 -3.61 4.46
CA MET A 328 -10.65 -2.70 3.48
C MET A 328 -9.18 -3.06 3.24
N ALA A 329 -8.41 -3.29 4.30
CA ALA A 329 -7.00 -3.70 4.22
C ALA A 329 -6.84 -4.98 3.41
N MET A 330 -7.73 -5.97 3.57
CA MET A 330 -7.72 -7.19 2.76
C MET A 330 -8.03 -6.94 1.27
N HIS A 331 -8.91 -5.99 0.95
CA HIS A 331 -9.30 -5.69 -0.44
C HIS A 331 -8.26 -4.85 -1.20
N VAL A 332 -7.58 -3.91 -0.53
CA VAL A 332 -6.58 -3.03 -1.16
C VAL A 332 -5.15 -3.45 -0.87
N GLY A 333 -4.96 -4.35 0.08
CA GLY A 333 -3.67 -4.83 0.56
C GLY A 333 -2.88 -5.52 -0.54
N ARG A 334 -1.79 -4.87 -0.96
CA ARG A 334 -0.83 -5.40 -1.92
C ARG A 334 0.56 -5.00 -1.46
N ARG A 335 1.58 -5.69 -1.96
CA ARG A 335 2.96 -5.24 -1.79
C ARG A 335 3.11 -3.86 -2.44
N PHE A 336 3.59 -2.88 -1.68
CA PHE A 336 3.79 -1.54 -2.21
C PHE A 336 4.94 -1.53 -3.24
N GLY A 337 4.70 -0.92 -4.40
CA GLY A 337 5.67 -0.88 -5.50
C GLY A 337 6.94 -0.11 -5.16
N LEU A 338 8.01 -0.37 -5.91
CA LEU A 338 9.24 0.42 -5.83
C LEU A 338 9.18 1.56 -6.86
N PRO A 339 9.66 2.77 -6.51
CA PRO A 339 9.74 3.86 -7.47
C PRO A 339 10.80 3.58 -8.54
N ASP A 340 10.59 4.10 -9.75
CA ASP A 340 11.59 4.05 -10.82
C ASP A 340 12.82 4.92 -10.43
N PRO A 341 14.05 4.38 -10.47
CA PRO A 341 15.26 5.12 -10.12
C PRO A 341 15.56 6.32 -11.04
N ASN A 342 14.98 6.38 -12.24
CA ASN A 342 15.16 7.49 -13.18
C ASN A 342 14.16 8.63 -12.95
N LEU A 343 13.22 8.48 -12.01
CA LEU A 343 12.21 9.49 -11.71
C LEU A 343 12.53 10.17 -10.36
N LEU A 344 12.48 11.50 -10.35
CA LEU A 344 12.78 12.32 -9.18
C LEU A 344 11.55 13.15 -8.76
N PRO A 345 10.98 12.93 -7.56
CA PRO A 345 9.80 13.66 -7.09
C PRO A 345 10.18 15.06 -6.56
N LEU A 346 9.56 16.10 -7.11
CA LEU A 346 9.73 17.53 -6.80
C LEU A 346 8.37 18.15 -6.48
N LYS A 347 8.29 19.37 -5.93
CA LYS A 347 7.02 20.00 -5.56
C LYS A 347 6.08 20.25 -6.75
N ASN A 348 6.63 20.62 -7.90
CA ASN A 348 5.87 20.95 -9.11
C ASN A 348 5.69 19.76 -10.08
N GLY A 349 6.12 18.55 -9.71
CA GLY A 349 6.00 17.37 -10.56
C GLY A 349 7.09 16.32 -10.32
N VAL A 350 7.23 15.41 -11.27
CA VAL A 350 8.25 14.36 -11.26
C VAL A 350 9.19 14.57 -12.44
N LEU A 351 10.47 14.81 -12.16
CA LEU A 351 11.48 14.98 -13.19
C LEU A 351 11.98 13.61 -13.65
N ASP A 352 11.90 13.35 -14.95
CA ASP A 352 12.58 12.24 -15.58
C ASP A 352 14.06 12.62 -15.82
N LEU A 353 14.97 11.91 -15.16
CA LEU A 353 16.41 12.17 -15.21
C LEU A 353 17.03 11.84 -16.58
N THR A 354 16.42 10.97 -17.37
CA THR A 354 16.88 10.58 -18.70
C THR A 354 16.43 11.61 -19.74
N THR A 355 15.14 11.97 -19.76
CA THR A 355 14.59 12.89 -20.77
C THR A 355 14.67 14.36 -20.35
N LYS A 356 14.97 14.64 -19.07
CA LYS A 356 14.92 15.98 -18.44
C LYS A 356 13.54 16.66 -18.51
N LYS A 357 12.47 15.88 -18.70
CA LYS A 357 11.10 16.39 -18.77
C LYS A 357 10.41 16.32 -17.40
N LEU A 358 9.65 17.36 -17.09
CA LEU A 358 8.81 17.41 -15.89
C LEU A 358 7.44 16.78 -16.21
N LEU A 359 7.12 15.70 -15.51
CA LEU A 359 5.87 14.95 -15.61
C LEU A 359 4.92 15.34 -14.45
N PRO A 360 3.60 15.25 -14.64
CA PRO A 360 2.64 15.46 -13.55
C PRO A 360 2.76 14.36 -12.49
N HIS A 361 2.44 14.70 -11.24
CA HIS A 361 2.36 13.73 -10.16
C HIS A 361 1.32 12.65 -10.43
N LYS A 362 1.67 11.41 -10.10
CA LYS A 362 0.82 10.23 -10.25
C LYS A 362 1.03 9.26 -9.08
N PRO A 363 -0.04 8.71 -8.48
CA PRO A 363 0.06 7.73 -7.40
C PRO A 363 0.84 6.46 -7.79
N GLU A 364 0.86 6.13 -9.09
CA GLU A 364 1.53 4.97 -9.68
C GLU A 364 3.06 5.04 -9.63
N TYR A 365 3.65 6.20 -9.34
CA TYR A 365 5.11 6.31 -9.22
C TYR A 365 5.65 5.85 -7.86
N HIS A 366 4.79 5.53 -6.89
CA HIS A 366 5.17 4.91 -5.61
C HIS A 366 6.20 5.68 -4.75
N PHE A 367 6.30 6.99 -4.90
CA PHE A 367 7.20 7.80 -4.06
C PHE A 367 6.67 7.94 -2.63
N LYS A 368 7.47 7.56 -1.63
CA LYS A 368 7.22 7.82 -0.19
C LYS A 368 7.93 9.11 0.31
N TRP A 369 8.52 9.87 -0.60
CA TRP A 369 9.34 11.06 -0.33
C TRP A 369 9.27 12.03 -1.52
N GLN A 370 9.65 13.29 -1.32
CA GLN A 370 9.66 14.34 -2.36
C GLN A 370 10.65 15.43 -1.97
N LEU A 371 11.37 16.00 -2.94
CA LEU A 371 12.23 17.16 -2.71
C LEU A 371 11.40 18.44 -2.50
N PRO A 372 11.80 19.34 -1.59
CA PRO A 372 10.99 20.51 -1.21
C PRO A 372 11.07 21.68 -2.21
N TYR A 373 11.45 21.43 -3.46
CA TYR A 373 11.77 22.45 -4.47
C TYR A 373 10.92 22.28 -5.72
N ASP A 374 10.62 23.40 -6.38
CA ASP A 374 10.12 23.42 -7.74
C ASP A 374 11.29 23.32 -8.71
N TYR A 375 11.17 22.44 -9.70
CA TYR A 375 12.19 22.34 -10.75
C TYR A 375 12.12 23.54 -11.69
N ASN A 376 13.23 24.27 -11.77
CA ASN A 376 13.44 25.36 -12.72
C ASN A 376 14.87 25.25 -13.28
N PRO A 377 15.06 24.89 -14.56
CA PRO A 377 16.37 24.61 -15.13
C PRO A 377 17.30 25.83 -15.23
N ASN A 378 16.78 27.05 -15.08
CA ASN A 378 17.55 28.29 -15.27
C ASN A 378 18.25 28.80 -13.99
N LEU A 379 18.00 28.18 -12.84
CA LEU A 379 18.59 28.60 -11.57
C LEU A 379 20.01 28.06 -11.41
N THR A 380 20.91 28.89 -10.88
CA THR A 380 22.33 28.58 -10.64
C THR A 380 22.69 28.70 -9.15
N CYS A 381 23.88 28.23 -8.77
CA CYS A 381 24.36 28.26 -7.38
C CYS A 381 25.82 28.71 -7.25
N ASN A 382 26.28 29.62 -8.11
CA ASN A 382 27.68 30.05 -8.15
C ASN A 382 28.27 30.42 -6.78
N PRO A 383 27.57 31.14 -5.87
CA PRO A 383 28.12 31.45 -4.55
C PRO A 383 28.42 30.21 -3.68
N VAL A 384 27.68 29.11 -3.87
CA VAL A 384 27.94 27.85 -3.18
C VAL A 384 29.18 27.17 -3.76
N VAL A 385 29.35 27.20 -5.07
CA VAL A 385 30.51 26.62 -5.77
C VAL A 385 31.80 27.39 -5.43
N GLU A 386 31.74 28.71 -5.42
CA GLU A 386 32.84 29.59 -5.00
C GLU A 386 33.25 29.33 -3.54
N TRP A 387 32.25 29.18 -2.66
CA TRP A 387 32.50 28.82 -1.27
C TRP A 387 33.15 27.43 -1.13
N LEU A 388 32.64 26.40 -1.82
CA LEU A 388 33.25 25.07 -1.82
C LEU A 388 34.70 25.11 -2.32
N THR A 389 34.95 25.83 -3.40
CA THR A 389 36.29 26.01 -3.97
C THR A 389 37.23 26.68 -2.97
N THR A 390 36.75 27.68 -2.24
CA THR A 390 37.52 28.35 -1.19
C THR A 390 37.83 27.41 -0.03
N MET A 391 36.83 26.70 0.51
CA MET A 391 37.02 25.80 1.66
C MET A 391 37.91 24.59 1.33
N LEU A 392 37.98 24.22 0.05
CA LEU A 392 38.80 23.13 -0.48
C LEU A 392 40.11 23.63 -1.13
N ARG A 393 40.52 24.87 -0.86
CA ARG A 393 41.82 25.46 -1.27
C ARG A 393 42.07 25.45 -2.79
N GLY A 394 41.01 25.60 -3.58
CA GLY A 394 41.09 25.59 -5.04
C GLY A 394 41.19 24.19 -5.66
N ASN A 395 41.11 23.11 -4.88
CA ASN A 395 41.12 21.74 -5.41
C ASN A 395 39.78 21.41 -6.09
N LEU A 396 39.70 21.65 -7.40
CA LEU A 396 38.49 21.45 -8.20
C LEU A 396 38.04 19.98 -8.25
N ASP A 397 38.98 19.03 -8.17
CA ASP A 397 38.69 17.60 -8.11
C ASP A 397 37.91 17.21 -6.84
N GLN A 398 38.20 17.84 -5.70
CA GLN A 398 37.42 17.65 -4.46
C GLN A 398 36.06 18.32 -4.54
N VAL A 399 35.96 19.50 -5.19
CA VAL A 399 34.67 20.17 -5.41
C VAL A 399 33.75 19.28 -6.25
N GLU A 400 34.27 18.67 -7.31
CA GLU A 400 33.52 17.74 -8.16
C GLU A 400 33.18 16.44 -7.42
N LEU A 401 34.07 15.95 -6.53
CA LEU A 401 33.73 14.84 -5.63
C LEU A 401 32.56 15.18 -4.70
N VAL A 402 32.54 16.37 -4.09
CA VAL A 402 31.43 16.81 -3.24
C VAL A 402 30.15 16.91 -4.06
N ARG A 403 30.22 17.45 -5.28
CA ARG A 403 29.09 17.51 -6.22
C ARG A 403 28.55 16.12 -6.54
N CYS A 404 29.43 15.17 -6.89
CA CYS A 404 29.10 13.78 -7.15
C CYS A 404 28.46 13.11 -5.92
N TYR A 405 28.93 13.42 -4.71
CA TYR A 405 28.38 12.89 -3.48
C TYR A 405 26.96 13.44 -3.21
N LEU A 406 26.74 14.73 -3.42
CA LEU A 406 25.41 15.35 -3.34
C LEU A 406 24.45 14.78 -4.39
N ALA A 407 24.93 14.55 -5.62
CA ALA A 407 24.15 13.88 -6.67
C ALA A 407 23.80 12.44 -6.27
N ALA A 408 24.73 11.71 -5.66
CA ALA A 408 24.51 10.35 -5.16
C ALA A 408 23.44 10.29 -4.05
N ILE A 409 23.35 11.30 -3.17
CA ILE A 409 22.27 11.43 -2.18
C ILE A 409 20.92 11.57 -2.89
N ILE A 410 20.83 12.48 -3.85
CA ILE A 410 19.57 12.79 -4.56
C ILE A 410 19.13 11.67 -5.49
N ARG A 411 20.06 10.87 -6.02
CA ARG A 411 19.78 9.68 -6.84
C ARG A 411 19.72 8.37 -6.05
N GLY A 412 20.10 8.37 -4.77
CA GLY A 412 19.98 7.20 -3.90
C GLY A 412 20.98 6.11 -4.22
N LYS A 413 22.20 6.49 -4.59
CA LYS A 413 23.26 5.57 -5.02
C LYS A 413 23.95 4.91 -3.81
N CYS A 414 23.17 4.42 -2.84
CA CYS A 414 23.68 3.75 -1.63
C CYS A 414 24.44 2.46 -1.97
N ASN A 415 24.13 1.84 -3.13
CA ASN A 415 24.85 0.70 -3.71
C ASN A 415 26.33 0.99 -4.00
N LEU A 416 26.74 2.26 -4.02
CA LEU A 416 28.16 2.63 -4.08
C LEU A 416 28.91 2.26 -2.79
N GLN A 417 28.21 1.93 -1.70
CA GLN A 417 28.82 1.53 -0.43
C GLN A 417 29.88 2.54 0.05
N LYS A 418 29.53 3.83 0.01
CA LYS A 418 30.38 4.94 0.42
C LYS A 418 29.68 5.82 1.45
N PHE A 419 30.46 6.37 2.36
CA PHE A 419 30.05 7.47 3.23
C PHE A 419 31.06 8.61 3.15
N LEU A 420 30.59 9.84 3.34
CA LEU A 420 31.43 11.02 3.37
C LEU A 420 31.75 11.37 4.82
N GLU A 421 33.02 11.55 5.11
CA GLU A 421 33.51 12.06 6.37
C GLU A 421 34.17 13.42 6.17
N VAL A 422 33.68 14.42 6.89
CA VAL A 422 34.16 15.80 6.81
C VAL A 422 34.85 16.14 8.14
N ASN A 423 36.16 16.35 8.08
CA ASN A 423 36.99 16.62 9.26
C ASN A 423 37.58 18.03 9.23
N GLY A 424 37.87 18.60 10.39
CA GLY A 424 38.50 19.93 10.49
C GLY A 424 38.25 20.62 11.82
N PRO A 425 38.92 21.75 12.12
CA PRO A 425 38.72 22.50 13.35
C PRO A 425 37.30 23.12 13.45
N PRO A 426 36.86 23.53 14.64
CA PRO A 426 35.63 24.31 14.81
C PRO A 426 35.65 25.58 13.94
N GLY A 427 34.50 25.94 13.36
CA GLY A 427 34.39 27.13 12.49
C GLY A 427 34.92 26.94 11.06
N SER A 428 35.40 25.75 10.69
CA SER A 428 35.87 25.47 9.33
C SER A 428 34.77 25.20 8.32
N GLY A 429 33.49 25.45 8.61
CA GLY A 429 32.40 25.29 7.63
C GLY A 429 31.86 23.86 7.42
N LYS A 430 32.29 22.86 8.20
CA LYS A 430 31.78 21.47 8.15
C LYS A 430 30.25 21.40 8.24
N SER A 431 29.68 22.12 9.22
CA SER A 431 28.24 22.17 9.45
C SER A 431 27.50 22.84 8.29
N VAL A 432 28.15 23.76 7.55
CA VAL A 432 27.56 24.40 6.36
C VAL A 432 27.45 23.38 5.21
N LEU A 433 28.48 22.56 4.97
CA LEU A 433 28.42 21.49 3.97
C LEU A 433 27.33 20.47 4.32
N MET A 434 27.25 20.05 5.59
CA MET A 434 26.19 19.15 6.03
C MET A 434 24.80 19.80 5.87
N ASN A 435 24.65 21.09 6.21
CA ASN A 435 23.39 21.81 6.02
C ASN A 435 23.04 21.99 4.54
N LEU A 436 24.01 22.10 3.63
CA LEU A 436 23.76 22.11 2.19
C LEU A 436 23.17 20.76 1.74
N ALA A 437 23.72 19.64 2.22
CA ALA A 437 23.19 18.32 1.94
C ALA A 437 21.77 18.12 2.52
N ILE A 438 21.55 18.53 3.77
CA ILE A 438 20.22 18.50 4.43
C ILE A 438 19.24 19.39 3.67
N GLY A 439 19.64 20.62 3.33
CA GLY A 439 18.83 21.57 2.56
C GLY A 439 18.42 20.95 1.24
N LEU A 440 19.39 20.54 0.43
CA LEU A 440 19.17 19.91 -0.88
C LEU A 440 18.22 18.71 -0.81
N THR A 441 18.33 17.91 0.24
CA THR A 441 17.52 16.69 0.43
C THR A 441 16.13 17.00 1.00
N GLY A 442 16.01 18.05 1.81
CA GLY A 442 14.81 18.41 2.58
C GLY A 442 14.74 17.71 3.94
N ILE A 443 14.31 18.44 4.97
CA ILE A 443 14.33 17.98 6.37
C ILE A 443 13.47 16.71 6.60
N GLU A 444 12.42 16.51 5.81
CA GLU A 444 11.55 15.33 5.91
C GLU A 444 12.24 14.05 5.40
N ASN A 445 13.23 14.19 4.52
CA ASN A 445 13.89 13.09 3.83
C ASN A 445 15.22 12.68 4.49
N ILE A 446 15.55 13.25 5.66
CA ILE A 446 16.78 12.94 6.39
C ILE A 446 16.50 12.32 7.75
N HIS A 447 17.51 11.68 8.31
CA HIS A 447 17.56 11.33 9.73
C HIS A 447 18.90 11.79 10.33
N ARG A 448 18.85 12.41 11.50
CA ARG A 448 20.02 12.92 12.21
C ARG A 448 20.16 12.11 13.49
N THR A 449 21.34 11.55 13.72
CA THR A 449 21.62 10.65 14.85
C THR A 449 23.09 10.73 15.26
N THR A 450 23.52 9.88 16.20
CA THR A 450 24.93 9.70 16.57
C THR A 450 25.37 8.25 16.40
N LEU A 451 26.68 7.99 16.25
CA LEU A 451 27.17 6.61 16.12
C LEU A 451 26.80 5.71 17.32
N PRO A 452 26.91 6.15 18.58
CA PRO A 452 26.47 5.33 19.72
C PRO A 452 24.98 4.99 19.69
N LEU A 453 24.11 5.94 19.32
CA LEU A 453 22.67 5.69 19.22
C LEU A 453 22.37 4.73 18.07
N TRP A 454 23.01 4.91 16.92
CA TRP A 454 22.85 4.04 15.76
C TRP A 454 23.24 2.57 16.01
N GLU A 455 24.31 2.35 16.79
CA GLU A 455 24.79 1.00 17.09
C GLU A 455 24.00 0.32 18.22
N HIS A 456 23.45 1.07 19.18
CA HIS A 456 22.87 0.50 20.39
C HIS A 456 21.33 0.64 20.52
N ASN A 457 20.66 1.44 19.70
CA ASN A 457 19.23 1.66 19.79
C ASN A 457 18.49 1.16 18.53
N GLN A 458 17.73 0.08 18.66
CA GLN A 458 16.97 -0.53 17.56
C GLN A 458 15.85 0.38 17.02
N PHE A 459 15.29 1.27 17.85
CA PHE A 459 14.26 2.24 17.41
C PHE A 459 14.85 3.36 16.56
N GLU A 460 16.14 3.65 16.71
CA GLU A 460 16.81 4.69 15.92
C GLU A 460 16.92 4.29 14.45
N ILE A 461 17.18 3.00 14.21
CA ILE A 461 17.19 2.42 12.85
C ILE A 461 15.80 2.55 12.21
N ALA A 462 14.71 2.32 12.96
CA ALA A 462 13.35 2.48 12.46
C ALA A 462 13.06 3.90 11.94
N ASN A 463 13.58 4.93 12.62
CA ASN A 463 13.42 6.33 12.23
C ASN A 463 14.12 6.71 10.92
N SER A 464 15.08 5.89 10.48
CA SER A 464 15.79 6.09 9.21
C SER A 464 15.07 5.50 7.98
N ARG A 465 13.90 4.86 8.18
CA ARG A 465 13.11 4.29 7.09
C ARG A 465 12.65 5.38 6.10
N ASN A 466 12.71 5.05 4.81
CA ASN A 466 12.36 5.94 3.70
C ASN A 466 13.18 7.25 3.63
N LYS A 467 14.31 7.34 4.36
CA LYS A 467 15.21 8.50 4.29
C LYS A 467 16.23 8.34 3.16
N ARG A 468 16.74 9.48 2.70
CA ARG A 468 17.72 9.63 1.62
C ARG A 468 19.12 9.98 2.13
N LEU A 469 19.20 10.59 3.31
CA LEU A 469 20.46 10.97 3.95
C LEU A 469 20.38 10.72 5.45
N ILE A 470 21.42 10.10 5.99
CA ILE A 470 21.64 9.97 7.43
C ILE A 470 22.85 10.83 7.82
N CYS A 471 22.66 11.71 8.79
CA CYS A 471 23.67 12.65 9.26
C CYS A 471 24.15 12.26 10.66
N PHE A 472 25.47 12.22 10.84
CA PHE A 472 26.19 12.01 12.09
C PHE A 472 27.02 13.28 12.39
N PRO A 473 26.41 14.30 13.02
CA PRO A 473 27.05 15.59 13.23
C PRO A 473 27.97 15.57 14.45
N ASP A 474 29.09 16.29 14.33
CA ASP A 474 30.04 16.57 15.41
C ASP A 474 30.36 15.32 16.26
N GLU A 475 30.67 14.20 15.59
CA GLU A 475 31.03 12.95 16.25
C GLU A 475 32.36 13.08 16.99
N ASP A 476 32.37 12.56 18.22
CA ASP A 476 33.58 12.33 19.00
C ASP A 476 34.24 11.00 18.61
N ARG A 477 35.48 10.80 19.07
CA ARG A 477 36.21 9.55 18.83
C ARG A 477 35.41 8.33 19.32
N TYR A 478 34.93 7.51 18.38
CA TYR A 478 34.17 6.29 18.66
C TYR A 478 35.02 5.03 18.51
N THR A 479 35.26 4.29 19.60
CA THR A 479 36.10 3.08 19.60
C THR A 479 35.33 1.76 19.60
N GLY A 480 33.99 1.81 19.56
CA GLY A 480 33.13 0.63 19.60
C GLY A 480 33.08 -0.17 18.28
N SER A 481 32.39 -1.31 18.32
CA SER A 481 32.07 -2.08 17.12
C SER A 481 30.98 -1.37 16.32
N VAL A 482 31.22 -1.22 15.02
CA VAL A 482 30.34 -0.52 14.07
C VAL A 482 29.69 -1.54 13.14
N GLY A 483 28.74 -2.31 13.66
CA GLY A 483 28.04 -3.36 12.91
C GLY A 483 26.91 -2.78 12.06
N ASN A 484 26.03 -1.99 12.68
CA ASN A 484 24.88 -1.40 12.01
C ASN A 484 25.31 -0.34 10.99
N PHE A 485 26.36 0.42 11.29
CA PHE A 485 26.94 1.39 10.36
C PHE A 485 27.56 0.72 9.12
N LYS A 486 28.15 -0.47 9.29
CA LYS A 486 28.61 -1.29 8.15
C LYS A 486 27.44 -1.79 7.31
N ASN A 487 26.32 -2.15 7.93
CA ASN A 487 25.14 -2.57 7.19
C ASN A 487 24.54 -1.41 6.39
N LEU A 488 24.41 -0.23 7.00
CA LEU A 488 23.97 1.01 6.36
C LEU A 488 24.83 1.35 5.13
N THR A 489 26.15 1.40 5.33
CA THR A 489 27.12 1.76 4.28
C THR A 489 27.51 0.58 3.39
N GLY A 490 26.95 -0.61 3.64
CA GLY A 490 27.18 -1.85 2.90
C GLY A 490 26.05 -2.21 1.94
N SER A 491 24.92 -1.51 2.01
CA SER A 491 23.67 -1.92 1.35
C SER A 491 23.14 -3.27 1.85
N ASP A 492 23.45 -3.61 3.11
CA ASP A 492 22.98 -4.81 3.79
C ASP A 492 21.64 -4.52 4.51
N PRO A 493 20.81 -5.53 4.78
CA PRO A 493 19.55 -5.35 5.50
C PRO A 493 19.75 -4.76 6.91
N LEU A 494 18.95 -3.76 7.24
CA LEU A 494 18.86 -3.19 8.59
C LEU A 494 17.67 -3.80 9.32
N ARG A 495 17.93 -4.29 10.54
CA ARG A 495 16.91 -4.81 11.46
C ARG A 495 16.40 -3.67 12.34
N PHE A 496 15.09 -3.61 12.53
CA PHE A 496 14.49 -2.63 13.42
C PHE A 496 13.28 -3.22 14.15
N GLU A 497 13.00 -2.66 15.32
CA GLU A 497 11.81 -2.98 16.11
C GLU A 497 10.83 -1.81 16.02
N ARG A 498 9.54 -2.13 15.97
CA ARG A 498 8.49 -1.13 16.09
C ARG A 498 8.00 -1.10 17.52
N LYS A 499 7.69 0.11 18.00
CA LYS A 499 6.97 0.24 19.26
C LYS A 499 5.64 -0.50 19.15
N PHE A 500 5.37 -1.40 20.10
CA PHE A 500 4.14 -2.17 20.21
C PHE A 500 3.92 -3.25 19.13
N ALA A 501 4.99 -3.74 18.48
CA ALA A 501 4.92 -4.91 17.60
C ALA A 501 5.82 -6.04 18.12
N ASP A 502 5.35 -7.29 18.00
CA ASP A 502 6.01 -8.47 18.54
C ASP A 502 7.15 -9.01 17.66
N ALA A 503 7.38 -8.44 16.46
CA ALA A 503 8.32 -8.95 15.46
C ALA A 503 9.41 -7.94 15.05
N GLU A 504 10.64 -8.43 14.91
CA GLU A 504 11.74 -7.71 14.24
C GLU A 504 11.48 -7.63 12.73
N ASP A 505 11.45 -6.41 12.19
CA ASP A 505 11.32 -6.17 10.76
C ASP A 505 12.68 -5.86 10.12
N ILE A 506 12.75 -6.02 8.80
CA ILE A 506 13.95 -5.77 8.00
C ILE A 506 13.63 -4.82 6.85
N PHE A 507 14.52 -3.85 6.58
CA PHE A 507 14.48 -3.06 5.35
C PHE A 507 15.87 -2.80 4.77
N TYR A 508 15.90 -2.46 3.48
CA TYR A 508 17.09 -1.99 2.79
C TYR A 508 17.06 -0.47 2.70
N SER A 509 18.09 0.18 3.23
CA SER A 509 18.19 1.64 3.21
C SER A 509 18.57 2.15 1.82
N SER A 510 17.86 3.18 1.35
CA SER A 510 18.26 3.96 0.16
C SER A 510 19.14 5.17 0.51
N ALA A 511 19.52 5.33 1.78
CA ALA A 511 20.18 6.53 2.26
C ALA A 511 21.70 6.49 2.08
N MET A 512 22.27 7.64 1.76
CA MET A 512 23.71 7.90 1.90
C MET A 512 24.01 8.39 3.33
N ALA A 513 25.27 8.37 3.77
CA ALA A 513 25.66 8.81 5.11
C ALA A 513 26.69 9.94 5.08
N ILE A 514 26.49 11.01 5.87
CA ILE A 514 27.51 12.03 6.12
C ILE A 514 27.87 12.00 7.59
N LEU A 515 29.16 11.93 7.87
CA LEU A 515 29.73 12.06 9.20
C LEU A 515 30.59 13.32 9.24
N THR A 516 30.45 14.12 10.29
CA THR A 516 31.33 15.26 10.53
C THR A 516 31.99 15.10 11.88
N ALA A 517 33.29 15.34 11.98
CA ALA A 517 34.03 15.28 13.24
C ALA A 517 35.09 16.38 13.30
N ASN A 518 35.54 16.71 14.52
CA ASN A 518 36.64 17.66 14.71
C ASN A 518 38.00 16.98 14.55
N GLU A 519 38.08 15.71 14.94
CA GLU A 519 39.25 14.86 14.77
C GLU A 519 38.94 13.69 13.85
N GLN A 520 39.98 13.09 13.30
CA GLN A 520 39.87 11.94 12.43
C GLN A 520 39.24 10.75 13.16
N MET A 521 38.11 10.23 12.66
CA MET A 521 37.48 9.06 13.26
C MET A 521 38.37 7.83 13.15
N GLN A 522 38.49 7.12 14.26
CA GLN A 522 39.20 5.84 14.37
C GLN A 522 38.21 4.73 14.65
N PHE A 523 38.14 3.72 13.79
CA PHE A 523 37.27 2.56 14.00
C PHE A 523 38.08 1.39 14.55
N ALA A 524 37.46 0.53 15.37
CA ALA A 524 38.11 -0.68 15.88
C ALA A 524 38.51 -1.68 14.76
N ASP A 525 37.89 -1.56 13.58
CA ASP A 525 38.12 -2.45 12.45
C ASP A 525 39.45 -2.20 11.74
N LYS A 526 40.47 -2.99 12.10
CA LYS A 526 41.80 -2.98 11.48
C LYS A 526 41.86 -3.69 10.11
N THR A 527 40.79 -4.37 9.66
CA THR A 527 40.77 -5.12 8.38
C THR A 527 40.53 -4.23 7.15
N GLY A 528 40.25 -2.94 7.36
CA GLY A 528 40.00 -1.98 6.29
C GLY A 528 38.59 -2.05 5.69
N ALA A 529 37.66 -2.80 6.28
CA ALA A 529 36.32 -2.93 5.71
C ALA A 529 35.53 -1.61 5.72
N ILE A 530 35.73 -0.76 6.74
CA ILE A 530 35.18 0.61 6.76
C ILE A 530 36.04 1.56 5.94
N LEU A 531 37.36 1.41 5.96
CA LEU A 531 38.28 2.28 5.21
C LEU A 531 37.95 2.32 3.72
N ARG A 532 37.60 1.19 3.09
CA ARG A 532 37.19 1.16 1.67
C ARG A 532 35.87 1.92 1.39
N ARG A 533 35.02 2.11 2.40
CA ARG A 533 33.73 2.81 2.31
C ARG A 533 33.87 4.31 2.63
N ARG A 534 34.95 4.70 3.30
CA ARG A 534 35.22 6.07 3.74
C ARG A 534 35.69 6.93 2.57
N ILE A 535 35.10 8.11 2.44
CA ILE A 535 35.63 9.22 1.65
C ILE A 535 35.89 10.35 2.64
N GLY A 536 37.16 10.61 2.96
CA GLY A 536 37.54 11.66 3.91
C GLY A 536 37.87 12.95 3.16
N ILE A 537 37.26 14.06 3.55
CA ILE A 537 37.60 15.41 3.10
C ILE A 537 37.95 16.27 4.31
N ARG A 538 39.00 17.08 4.20
CA ARG A 538 39.44 17.94 5.30
C ARG A 538 39.23 19.43 5.03
N PHE A 539 38.39 20.06 5.85
CA PHE A 539 38.15 21.51 5.82
C PHE A 539 39.11 22.19 6.80
N ASN A 540 40.22 22.73 6.27
CA ASN A 540 41.26 23.37 7.09
C ASN A 540 41.15 24.90 7.13
N GLU A 541 40.36 25.52 6.24
CA GLU A 541 40.20 26.98 6.21
C GLU A 541 39.28 27.46 7.34
N ILE A 542 39.79 28.33 8.20
CA ILE A 542 39.03 28.94 9.29
C ILE A 542 38.71 30.38 8.90
N ILE A 543 37.41 30.66 8.73
CA ILE A 543 36.94 32.01 8.46
C ILE A 543 36.96 32.79 9.78
N SER A 544 37.53 34.00 9.76
CA SER A 544 37.63 34.86 10.94
C SER A 544 36.24 35.19 11.49
N SER A 545 36.08 35.26 12.83
CA SER A 545 34.78 35.49 13.45
C SER A 545 34.08 36.79 13.01
N LYS A 546 34.84 37.78 12.51
CA LYS A 546 34.29 39.04 11.98
C LYS A 546 33.67 38.88 10.59
N GLU A 547 34.11 37.89 9.83
CA GLU A 547 33.65 37.61 8.46
C GLU A 547 32.63 36.47 8.41
N GLN A 548 32.41 35.78 9.54
CA GLN A 548 31.41 34.73 9.65
C GLN A 548 30.01 35.28 9.44
N LYS A 549 29.38 34.84 8.35
CA LYS A 549 27.98 35.12 8.01
C LYS A 549 27.16 33.85 8.16
N THR A 550 25.87 33.97 8.49
CA THR A 550 24.96 32.83 8.43
C THR A 550 24.75 32.41 6.97
N LEU A 551 25.47 31.37 6.56
CA LEU A 551 25.41 30.85 5.19
C LEU A 551 24.18 29.97 4.99
N LEU A 552 23.95 29.00 5.87
CA LEU A 552 22.78 28.14 5.81
C LEU A 552 22.48 27.49 7.17
N GLU A 553 21.26 27.70 7.66
CA GLU A 553 20.77 27.11 8.92
C GLU A 553 19.28 26.79 8.83
N TRP A 554 18.84 25.72 9.48
CA TRP A 554 17.42 25.40 9.60
C TRP A 554 16.80 26.19 10.76
N SER A 555 15.70 26.91 10.50
CA SER A 555 14.90 27.56 11.55
C SER A 555 13.70 26.68 11.92
N PRO A 556 13.66 26.08 13.13
CA PRO A 556 12.51 25.30 13.59
C PRO A 556 11.24 26.15 13.75
N VAL A 557 11.39 27.44 14.06
CA VAL A 557 10.25 28.36 14.25
C VAL A 557 9.60 28.69 12.91
N GLN A 558 10.40 29.00 11.89
CA GLN A 558 9.90 29.38 10.56
C GLN A 558 9.71 28.19 9.62
N GLN A 559 10.12 26.99 10.03
CA GLN A 559 10.08 25.76 9.23
C GLN A 559 10.71 25.94 7.84
N LYS A 560 11.83 26.68 7.77
CA LYS A 560 12.58 26.92 6.53
C LYS A 560 14.07 27.12 6.79
N PHE A 561 14.86 26.96 5.73
CA PHE A 561 16.26 27.33 5.72
C PHE A 561 16.44 28.85 5.63
N LEU A 562 17.35 29.39 6.44
CA LEU A 562 17.76 30.78 6.46
C LEU A 562 19.24 30.89 6.08
N GLY A 563 19.66 32.09 5.68
CA GLY A 563 21.04 32.39 5.29
C GLY A 563 21.20 32.63 3.79
N ILE A 564 22.40 33.03 3.40
CA ILE A 564 22.73 33.44 2.02
C ILE A 564 22.45 32.31 1.03
N PHE A 565 22.75 31.06 1.39
CA PHE A 565 22.62 29.90 0.50
C PHE A 565 21.20 29.35 0.38
N ALA A 566 20.26 29.76 1.24
CA ALA A 566 18.89 29.24 1.21
C ALA A 566 18.20 29.46 -0.15
N ASN A 567 18.44 30.61 -0.79
CA ASN A 567 17.89 30.96 -2.10
C ASN A 567 18.56 30.22 -3.28
N TYR A 568 19.75 29.63 -3.05
CA TYR A 568 20.53 28.94 -4.09
C TYR A 568 20.32 27.42 -4.07
N LEU A 569 19.53 26.87 -3.13
CA LEU A 569 19.28 25.42 -3.03
C LEU A 569 18.62 24.83 -4.31
N PRO A 570 17.65 25.49 -4.98
CA PRO A 570 17.15 24.99 -6.26
C PRO A 570 18.21 25.02 -7.38
N GLY A 571 19.09 26.03 -7.38
CA GLY A 571 20.21 26.08 -8.33
C GLY A 571 21.27 25.02 -8.04
N LEU A 572 21.49 24.71 -6.75
CA LEU A 572 22.37 23.62 -6.32
C LEU A 572 21.83 22.28 -6.81
N LEU A 573 20.51 22.09 -6.77
CA LEU A 573 19.85 20.93 -7.36
C LEU A 573 20.18 20.79 -8.85
N ASN A 574 20.07 21.86 -9.65
CA ASN A 574 20.42 21.79 -11.07
C ASN A 574 21.89 21.43 -11.28
N TRP A 575 22.79 22.02 -10.49
CA TRP A 575 24.22 21.74 -10.58
C TRP A 575 24.53 20.26 -10.30
N VAL A 576 23.93 19.66 -9.28
CA VAL A 576 24.15 18.22 -8.99
C VAL A 576 23.46 17.30 -9.99
N LEU A 577 22.30 17.70 -10.53
CA LEU A 577 21.58 16.89 -11.53
C LEU A 577 22.29 16.84 -12.88
N ALA A 578 23.14 17.81 -13.18
CA ALA A 578 23.95 17.83 -14.41
C ALA A 578 25.09 16.79 -14.42
N VAL A 579 25.42 16.17 -13.29
CA VAL A 579 26.48 15.14 -13.21
C VAL A 579 25.99 13.82 -13.83
N SER A 580 26.84 13.13 -14.59
CA SER A 580 26.50 11.81 -15.14
C SER A 580 26.59 10.70 -14.07
N ASP A 581 25.87 9.60 -14.26
CA ASP A 581 26.01 8.43 -13.36
C ASP A 581 27.41 7.81 -13.42
N GLU A 582 28.11 7.96 -14.56
CA GLU A 582 29.50 7.53 -14.74
C GLU A 582 30.46 8.36 -13.89
N ASP A 583 30.30 9.69 -13.88
CA ASP A 583 31.13 10.57 -13.04
C ASP A 583 30.90 10.30 -11.56
N ILE A 584 29.65 10.12 -11.13
CA ILE A 584 29.34 9.73 -9.75
C ILE A 584 30.07 8.43 -9.38
N PHE A 585 30.05 7.43 -10.26
CA PHE A 585 30.78 6.19 -10.02
C PHE A 585 32.30 6.42 -9.95
N ASN A 586 32.88 7.13 -10.91
CA ASN A 586 34.31 7.36 -11.01
C ASN A 586 34.85 8.14 -9.79
N TYR A 587 34.26 9.29 -9.45
CA TYR A 587 34.72 10.11 -8.32
C TYR A 587 34.54 9.43 -6.97
N LEU A 588 33.49 8.61 -6.77
CA LEU A 588 33.19 8.00 -5.47
C LEU A 588 33.77 6.60 -5.28
N LYS A 589 33.87 5.77 -6.34
CA LYS A 589 34.45 4.40 -6.26
C LYS A 589 35.93 4.38 -6.60
N ARG A 590 36.37 5.19 -7.58
CA ARG A 590 37.75 5.30 -8.05
C ARG A 590 38.38 6.61 -7.58
N THR A 591 38.08 7.01 -6.36
CA THR A 591 38.57 8.27 -5.75
C THR A 591 40.09 8.40 -5.83
N ASP A 592 40.83 7.30 -5.69
CA ASP A 592 42.30 7.32 -5.81
C ASP A 592 42.77 7.72 -7.22
N GLU A 593 41.98 7.46 -8.25
CA GLU A 593 42.35 7.74 -9.64
C GLU A 593 41.85 9.13 -10.08
N PHE A 594 40.66 9.53 -9.64
CA PHE A 594 39.99 10.77 -10.08
C PHE A 594 40.19 11.97 -9.17
N VAL A 595 40.59 11.76 -7.91
CA VAL A 595 40.74 12.84 -6.92
C VAL A 595 42.13 12.76 -6.32
N ILE A 596 43.10 13.20 -7.12
CA ILE A 596 44.52 13.07 -6.81
C ILE A 596 44.87 13.90 -5.58
N SER A 597 44.21 15.04 -5.38
CA SER A 597 44.44 15.91 -4.23
C SER A 597 44.12 15.25 -2.88
N LEU A 598 43.27 14.20 -2.84
CA LEU A 598 42.96 13.45 -1.62
C LEU A 598 43.98 12.37 -1.27
N ARG A 599 44.93 12.03 -2.15
CA ARG A 599 45.89 10.96 -1.88
C ARG A 599 46.81 11.28 -0.70
N THR A 600 47.19 12.55 -0.53
CA THR A 600 47.96 13.02 0.63
C THR A 600 47.17 12.84 1.93
N GLU A 601 45.90 13.24 1.92
CA GLU A 601 45.01 13.09 3.08
C GLU A 601 44.77 11.61 3.42
N ARG A 602 44.72 10.74 2.40
CA ARG A 602 44.62 9.29 2.59
C ARG A 602 45.86 8.72 3.28
N VAL A 603 47.07 9.10 2.87
CA VAL A 603 48.31 8.67 3.54
C VAL A 603 48.26 9.06 5.01
N GLU A 604 47.98 10.33 5.32
CA GLU A 604 47.86 10.82 6.70
C GLU A 604 46.79 10.08 7.50
N THR A 605 45.62 9.85 6.89
CA THR A 605 44.51 9.15 7.53
C THR A 605 44.92 7.73 7.89
N LEU A 606 45.58 7.03 6.97
CA LEU A 606 45.94 5.64 7.14
C LEU A 606 47.04 5.46 8.20
N THR A 607 48.04 6.34 8.24
CA THR A 607 49.09 6.30 9.28
C THR A 607 48.53 6.65 10.66
N LYS A 608 47.67 7.67 10.78
CA LYS A 608 47.05 8.06 12.06
C LYS A 608 46.07 7.03 12.63
N THR A 609 45.40 6.25 11.78
CA THR A 609 44.35 5.30 12.19
C THR A 609 44.83 3.86 12.27
N ASN A 610 45.94 3.51 11.61
CA ASN A 610 46.47 2.15 11.56
C ASN A 610 47.98 2.13 11.87
N ASN A 611 48.32 1.70 13.08
CA ASN A 611 49.71 1.61 13.54
C ASN A 611 50.59 0.67 12.69
N ILE A 612 50.01 -0.30 11.99
CA ILE A 612 50.77 -1.14 11.05
C ILE A 612 51.16 -0.29 9.84
N ALA A 613 50.24 0.52 9.31
CA ALA A 613 50.55 1.42 8.21
C ALA A 613 51.56 2.49 8.61
N ASP A 614 51.46 3.03 9.83
CA ASP A 614 52.45 3.96 10.38
C ASP A 614 53.86 3.34 10.44
N TRP A 615 53.96 2.15 11.03
CA TRP A 615 55.20 1.38 11.05
C TRP A 615 55.73 1.07 9.64
N VAL A 616 54.87 0.65 8.71
CA VAL A 616 55.25 0.40 7.31
C VAL A 616 55.81 1.67 6.67
N ASN A 617 55.16 2.82 6.88
CA ASN A 617 55.58 4.10 6.32
C ASN A 617 57.00 4.48 6.72
N GLU A 618 57.29 4.33 8.01
CA GLU A 618 58.57 4.74 8.59
C GLU A 618 59.68 3.68 8.39
N ARG A 619 59.36 2.40 8.55
CA ARG A 619 60.37 1.35 8.77
C ARG A 619 60.59 0.45 7.58
N LEU A 620 59.78 0.51 6.53
CA LEU A 620 59.95 -0.33 5.35
C LEU A 620 60.37 0.48 4.11
N VAL A 621 61.01 -0.24 3.19
CA VAL A 621 61.26 0.18 1.80
C VAL A 621 60.85 -0.94 0.85
N TYR A 622 60.32 -0.58 -0.31
CA TYR A 622 59.87 -1.56 -1.31
C TYR A 622 61.05 -2.12 -2.10
N ARG A 623 61.16 -3.45 -2.16
CA ARG A 623 62.21 -4.18 -2.88
C ARG A 623 61.62 -5.50 -3.43
N PRO A 624 61.09 -5.51 -4.67
CA PRO A 624 60.26 -6.61 -5.19
C PRO A 624 60.94 -8.00 -5.17
N LYS A 625 62.28 -8.04 -5.28
CA LYS A 625 63.05 -9.30 -5.35
C LYS A 625 63.61 -9.78 -4.01
N LEU A 626 63.48 -9.01 -2.94
CA LEU A 626 64.08 -9.34 -1.63
C LEU A 626 63.05 -9.98 -0.70
N ALA A 627 63.49 -11.02 0.02
CA ALA A 627 62.68 -11.71 1.01
C ALA A 627 63.21 -11.44 2.41
N THR A 628 62.39 -10.83 3.27
CA THR A 628 62.76 -10.45 4.64
C THR A 628 62.10 -11.37 5.65
N GLN A 629 62.85 -11.76 6.66
CA GLN A 629 62.38 -12.67 7.70
C GLN A 629 61.31 -12.00 8.58
N VAL A 630 60.19 -12.69 8.80
CA VAL A 630 59.12 -12.27 9.71
C VAL A 630 59.62 -12.35 11.16
N GLY A 631 60.18 -13.50 11.53
CA GLY A 631 60.80 -13.74 12.84
C GLY A 631 59.82 -13.80 14.01
N ILE A 632 60.36 -13.81 15.23
CA ILE A 632 59.64 -13.74 16.50
C ILE A 632 60.22 -12.60 17.35
N ALA A 633 59.42 -12.02 18.23
CA ALA A 633 59.89 -10.97 19.14
C ALA A 633 60.24 -11.59 20.50
N ARG A 634 61.52 -11.56 20.87
CA ARG A 634 62.02 -11.94 22.21
C ARG A 634 62.66 -10.72 22.86
N LEU A 635 62.48 -10.56 24.16
CA LEU A 635 63.13 -9.48 24.91
C LEU A 635 64.64 -9.66 24.83
N ASN A 636 65.37 -8.56 24.63
CA ASN A 636 66.82 -8.55 24.57
C ASN A 636 67.41 -8.65 25.99
N PRO A 637 68.02 -9.80 26.38
CA PRO A 637 68.59 -9.98 27.71
C PRO A 637 69.88 -9.14 27.92
N ALA A 638 70.52 -8.71 26.83
CA ALA A 638 71.76 -7.92 26.84
C ALA A 638 71.52 -6.43 26.56
N ARG A 639 70.37 -5.89 26.98
CA ARG A 639 69.96 -4.50 26.71
C ARG A 639 70.91 -3.49 27.36
N GLY A 640 71.81 -2.93 26.56
CA GLY A 640 72.61 -1.74 26.89
C GLY A 640 71.91 -0.42 26.52
N PRO A 641 72.48 0.73 26.89
CA PRO A 641 71.98 2.04 26.47
C PRO A 641 71.98 2.15 24.93
N GLY A 642 70.81 2.40 24.34
CA GLY A 642 70.67 2.54 22.88
C GLY A 642 70.45 1.24 22.09
N GLU A 643 70.47 0.07 22.75
CA GLU A 643 70.10 -1.20 22.14
C GLU A 643 68.56 -1.40 22.14
N PRO A 644 68.00 -2.08 21.12
CA PRO A 644 66.57 -2.29 21.01
C PRO A 644 66.06 -3.21 22.13
N LEU A 645 64.81 -2.99 22.52
CA LEU A 645 64.10 -3.81 23.52
C LEU A 645 63.93 -5.26 23.06
N PHE A 646 63.73 -5.49 21.76
CA PHE A 646 63.60 -6.83 21.18
C PHE A 646 64.85 -7.28 20.44
N GLU A 647 65.22 -8.56 20.62
CA GLU A 647 66.28 -9.20 19.84
C GLU A 647 65.96 -9.12 18.34
N ARG A 648 66.98 -8.84 17.53
CA ARG A 648 66.88 -8.78 16.05
C ARG A 648 65.83 -7.78 15.53
N ALA A 649 65.52 -6.73 16.27
CA ALA A 649 64.63 -5.64 15.82
C ALA A 649 65.11 -4.93 14.52
N LYS A 650 66.40 -5.06 14.18
CA LYS A 650 67.00 -4.53 12.93
C LYS A 650 66.99 -5.53 11.76
N GLU A 651 66.65 -6.80 12.00
CA GLU A 651 66.68 -7.87 10.98
C GLU A 651 65.29 -8.45 10.69
N TRP A 652 64.45 -8.57 11.71
CA TRP A 652 63.16 -9.27 11.63
C TRP A 652 62.00 -8.29 11.67
N LEU A 653 61.06 -8.47 10.73
CA LEU A 653 59.92 -7.56 10.57
C LEU A 653 59.05 -7.47 11.83
N TYR A 654 58.74 -8.61 12.47
CA TYR A 654 57.88 -8.60 13.65
C TYR A 654 58.58 -8.02 14.88
N ALA A 655 59.88 -8.30 15.06
CA ALA A 655 60.66 -7.71 16.15
C ALA A 655 60.76 -6.18 15.99
N SER A 656 60.96 -5.69 14.75
CA SER A 656 60.92 -4.26 14.42
C SER A 656 59.57 -3.63 14.73
N TYR A 657 58.47 -4.29 14.37
CA TYR A 657 57.11 -3.83 14.69
C TYR A 657 56.87 -3.75 16.21
N CYS A 658 57.28 -4.76 16.97
CA CYS A 658 57.15 -4.75 18.43
C CYS A 658 57.98 -3.62 19.07
N GLU A 659 59.19 -3.37 18.56
CA GLU A 659 60.04 -2.24 18.97
C GLU A 659 59.34 -0.91 18.71
N PHE A 660 58.78 -0.73 17.50
CA PHE A 660 58.03 0.45 17.12
C PHE A 660 56.84 0.67 18.08
N CYS A 661 55.96 -0.32 18.23
CA CYS A 661 54.82 -0.24 19.15
C CYS A 661 55.23 0.13 20.58
N SER A 662 56.35 -0.42 21.07
CA SER A 662 56.86 -0.07 22.40
C SER A 662 57.36 1.38 22.48
N SER A 663 57.96 1.90 21.41
CA SER A 663 58.46 3.27 21.34
C SER A 663 57.35 4.32 21.29
N VAL A 664 56.27 4.07 20.54
CA VAL A 664 55.07 4.93 20.47
C VAL A 664 54.01 4.61 21.54
N LYS A 665 54.28 3.63 22.42
CA LYS A 665 53.40 3.20 23.52
C LYS A 665 52.03 2.71 23.05
N VAL A 666 52.01 1.88 22.01
CA VAL A 666 50.80 1.25 21.48
C VAL A 666 50.82 -0.26 21.70
N GLU A 667 49.64 -0.85 21.84
CA GLU A 667 49.47 -2.29 22.05
C GLU A 667 50.08 -3.12 20.90
N ILE A 668 50.88 -4.13 21.27
CA ILE A 668 51.51 -5.07 20.34
C ILE A 668 50.51 -6.17 19.98
N LEU A 669 50.22 -6.30 18.69
CA LEU A 669 49.40 -7.40 18.16
C LEU A 669 50.16 -8.73 18.17
N SER A 670 49.45 -9.84 18.34
CA SER A 670 50.06 -11.18 18.22
C SER A 670 50.62 -11.42 16.81
N LEU A 671 51.72 -12.18 16.71
CA LEU A 671 52.44 -12.45 15.46
C LEU A 671 51.52 -12.86 14.32
N LYS A 672 50.62 -13.83 14.57
CA LYS A 672 49.70 -14.34 13.56
C LYS A 672 48.74 -13.24 13.09
N ARG A 673 48.11 -12.51 14.03
CA ARG A 673 47.17 -11.44 13.71
C ARG A 673 47.83 -10.27 13.00
N TRP A 674 49.02 -9.86 13.44
CA TRP A 674 49.81 -8.81 12.81
C TRP A 674 50.17 -9.18 11.38
N LYS A 675 50.68 -10.40 11.14
CA LYS A 675 51.06 -10.86 9.80
C LYS A 675 49.86 -10.85 8.86
N ASP A 676 48.71 -11.34 9.31
CA ASP A 676 47.48 -11.35 8.50
C ASP A 676 47.03 -9.93 8.14
N LEU A 677 47.10 -8.98 9.09
CA LEU A 677 46.75 -7.58 8.85
C LEU A 677 47.77 -6.84 7.98
N LEU A 678 49.06 -7.16 8.10
CA LEU A 678 50.12 -6.60 7.26
C LEU A 678 49.95 -7.01 5.79
N LEU A 679 49.73 -8.31 5.55
CA LEU A 679 49.43 -8.80 4.19
C LEU A 679 48.11 -8.23 3.68
N ASN A 680 47.12 -8.03 4.55
CA ASN A 680 45.87 -7.38 4.15
C ASN A 680 46.09 -5.92 3.71
N LEU A 681 46.91 -5.16 4.44
CA LEU A 681 47.29 -3.79 4.10
C LEU A 681 47.94 -3.75 2.72
N PHE A 682 48.96 -4.58 2.46
CA PHE A 682 49.65 -4.61 1.17
C PHE A 682 48.74 -5.04 0.01
N ASN A 683 48.03 -6.15 0.17
CA ASN A 683 47.37 -6.80 -0.97
C ASN A 683 45.99 -6.21 -1.29
N TYR A 684 45.26 -5.73 -0.28
CA TYR A 684 43.88 -5.25 -0.47
C TYR A 684 43.71 -3.74 -0.31
N GLN A 685 44.44 -3.11 0.62
CA GLN A 685 44.27 -1.67 0.88
C GLN A 685 45.19 -0.81 -0.01
N LEU A 686 46.44 -1.22 -0.17
CA LEU A 686 47.44 -0.56 -1.02
C LEU A 686 47.54 -1.18 -2.42
N LYS A 687 47.10 -2.43 -2.59
CA LYS A 687 47.14 -3.19 -3.85
C LYS A 687 48.54 -3.23 -4.48
N ILE A 688 49.57 -3.41 -3.67
CA ILE A 688 50.96 -3.42 -4.12
C ILE A 688 51.25 -4.79 -4.76
N PRO A 689 51.76 -4.84 -6.01
CA PRO A 689 52.12 -6.08 -6.66
C PRO A 689 53.36 -6.71 -6.03
N ASP A 690 53.50 -8.02 -6.21
CA ASP A 690 54.71 -8.79 -5.87
C ASP A 690 55.07 -8.86 -4.38
N ILE A 691 54.14 -8.53 -3.48
CA ILE A 691 54.27 -8.79 -2.04
C ILE A 691 53.52 -10.06 -1.66
N PHE A 692 54.25 -11.07 -1.18
CA PHE A 692 53.66 -12.34 -0.74
C PHE A 692 54.48 -12.97 0.37
N SER A 693 53.83 -13.84 1.16
CA SER A 693 54.52 -14.57 2.22
C SER A 693 54.86 -16.00 1.81
N THR A 694 56.09 -16.40 2.10
CA THR A 694 56.58 -17.77 1.93
C THR A 694 57.01 -18.35 3.28
N ARG A 695 57.18 -19.68 3.34
CA ARG A 695 57.70 -20.38 4.50
C ARG A 695 58.73 -21.39 4.07
N ASP A 696 59.88 -21.38 4.72
CA ASP A 696 60.97 -22.34 4.54
C ASP A 696 61.39 -22.95 5.89
N ALA A 697 62.48 -23.71 5.88
CA ALA A 697 63.04 -24.33 7.08
C ALA A 697 63.52 -23.31 8.14
N GLN A 698 63.84 -22.08 7.75
CA GLN A 698 64.26 -21.00 8.66
C GLN A 698 63.07 -20.14 9.14
N GLY A 699 61.86 -20.37 8.63
CA GLY A 699 60.62 -19.77 9.13
C GLY A 699 59.84 -19.04 8.06
N SER A 700 59.02 -18.07 8.49
CA SER A 700 58.21 -17.28 7.56
C SER A 700 58.98 -16.08 7.05
N LYS A 701 58.89 -15.82 5.73
CA LYS A 701 59.43 -14.63 5.07
C LYS A 701 58.30 -13.86 4.36
N ILE A 702 58.52 -12.57 4.15
CA ILE A 702 57.70 -11.73 3.26
C ILE A 702 58.62 -11.21 2.16
N THR A 703 58.27 -11.52 0.92
CA THR A 703 58.95 -11.04 -0.28
C THR A 703 58.37 -9.68 -0.68
N GLY A 704 59.23 -8.79 -1.21
CA GLY A 704 58.83 -7.50 -1.75
C GLY A 704 59.11 -6.30 -0.85
N VAL A 705 59.51 -6.52 0.41
CA VAL A 705 59.81 -5.45 1.37
C VAL A 705 61.05 -5.79 2.19
N ARG A 706 61.76 -4.78 2.67
CA ARG A 706 62.78 -4.92 3.71
C ARG A 706 62.74 -3.77 4.71
N LEU A 707 63.42 -3.95 5.84
CA LEU A 707 63.62 -2.87 6.83
C LEU A 707 64.47 -1.76 6.22
N ARG A 708 64.10 -0.52 6.53
CA ARG A 708 64.78 0.71 6.12
C ARG A 708 66.11 0.84 6.87
N GLU A 709 67.16 1.14 6.13
CA GLU A 709 68.50 1.42 6.63
C GLU A 709 68.83 2.90 6.49
N LYS A 710 69.88 3.38 7.18
CA LYS A 710 70.28 4.80 7.12
C LYS A 710 70.75 5.25 5.73
N VAL A 711 71.08 4.30 4.85
CA VAL A 711 71.52 4.56 3.48
C VAL A 711 70.36 4.69 2.49
N ASP A 712 69.13 4.43 2.94
CA ASP A 712 67.94 4.49 2.09
C ASP A 712 67.36 5.91 2.07
N ASP A 713 67.54 6.58 0.94
CA ASP A 713 66.93 7.89 0.65
C ASP A 713 65.54 7.77 0.00
N ASP A 714 64.94 6.56 -0.03
CA ASP A 714 63.59 6.34 -0.55
C ASP A 714 62.56 7.18 0.24
N ARG A 715 61.49 7.63 -0.44
CA ARG A 715 60.34 8.28 0.21
C ARG A 715 59.71 7.36 1.28
N PRO A 716 58.93 7.92 2.23
CA PRO A 716 58.11 7.11 3.12
C PRO A 716 57.27 6.10 2.33
N PHE A 717 57.15 4.88 2.85
CA PHE A 717 56.69 3.74 2.05
C PHE A 717 55.32 3.98 1.41
N LEU A 718 54.36 4.55 2.14
CA LEU A 718 53.03 4.81 1.57
C LEU A 718 53.03 5.93 0.54
N GLU A 719 53.89 6.93 0.70
CA GLU A 719 54.02 8.03 -0.25
C GLU A 719 54.56 7.56 -1.60
N GLU A 720 55.44 6.57 -1.61
CA GLU A 720 55.98 5.95 -2.83
C GLU A 720 54.87 5.39 -3.74
N PHE A 721 53.81 4.82 -3.15
CA PHE A 721 52.72 4.17 -3.88
C PHE A 721 51.48 5.04 -4.07
N LEU A 722 51.18 5.92 -3.11
CA LEU A 722 49.98 6.72 -3.14
C LEU A 722 50.22 8.09 -3.76
N LEU A 723 51.41 8.67 -3.68
CA LEU A 723 51.66 10.01 -4.22
C LEU A 723 52.37 9.95 -5.58
N PRO A 724 52.09 10.88 -6.50
CA PRO A 724 52.85 10.99 -7.73
C PRO A 724 54.34 11.29 -7.44
N PRO A 725 55.26 10.95 -8.36
CA PRO A 725 56.64 11.43 -8.30
C PRO A 725 56.72 12.96 -8.16
N PRO A 726 57.71 13.51 -7.43
CA PRO A 726 57.81 14.95 -7.21
C PRO A 726 57.95 15.76 -8.52
N ASP A 727 58.51 15.13 -9.57
CA ASP A 727 58.74 15.74 -10.89
C ASP A 727 57.60 15.47 -11.90
N SER A 728 56.44 14.99 -11.42
CA SER A 728 55.29 14.79 -12.30
C SER A 728 54.70 16.14 -12.72
N PRO A 729 54.36 16.34 -14.00
CA PRO A 729 53.62 17.53 -14.40
C PRO A 729 52.31 17.61 -13.60
N PRO A 730 51.81 18.83 -13.29
CA PRO A 730 50.51 18.97 -12.64
C PRO A 730 49.46 18.19 -13.43
N PRO A 731 48.46 17.59 -12.76
CA PRO A 731 47.42 16.83 -13.46
C PRO A 731 46.80 17.72 -14.53
N PRO A 732 46.49 17.18 -15.72
CA PRO A 732 45.81 17.96 -16.76
C PRO A 732 44.55 18.56 -16.15
N ASP A 733 44.30 19.84 -16.44
CA ASP A 733 43.10 20.55 -16.00
C ASP A 733 41.90 19.63 -16.21
N SER A 734 41.08 19.52 -15.16
CA SER A 734 39.82 18.79 -15.19
C SER A 734 39.03 19.19 -16.45
N PRO A 735 38.24 18.27 -17.06
CA PRO A 735 37.47 18.61 -18.25
C PRO A 735 36.69 19.92 -17.99
N PRO A 736 36.68 20.85 -18.96
CA PRO A 736 36.09 22.16 -18.74
C PRO A 736 34.63 21.99 -18.29
N PRO A 737 34.12 22.87 -17.41
CA PRO A 737 32.73 22.82 -16.99
C PRO A 737 31.84 22.79 -18.25
N PRO A 738 30.79 21.96 -18.29
CA PRO A 738 29.91 21.92 -19.45
C PRO A 738 29.37 23.32 -19.69
N ASP A 739 29.58 23.81 -20.91
CA ASP A 739 29.10 25.11 -21.38
C ASP A 739 27.61 25.26 -21.04
N SER A 740 27.25 26.50 -20.70
CA SER A 740 25.86 26.91 -20.49
C SER A 740 25.01 26.45 -21.69
N PRO A 741 23.78 25.94 -21.48
CA PRO A 741 22.95 25.53 -22.61
C PRO A 741 22.73 26.73 -23.54
N PRO A 742 22.82 26.55 -24.88
CA PRO A 742 22.53 27.63 -25.80
C PRO A 742 21.05 28.06 -25.64
N PRO A 743 20.73 29.33 -25.92
CA PRO A 743 19.36 29.82 -25.82
C PRO A 743 18.42 29.01 -26.74
N PRO A 744 17.14 28.85 -26.39
CA PRO A 744 16.21 28.02 -27.13
C PRO A 744 15.97 28.62 -28.52
N ASP A 745 16.40 27.89 -29.56
CA ASP A 745 15.97 28.16 -30.92
C ASP A 745 14.45 27.91 -31.07
N SER A 746 13.83 28.79 -31.83
CA SER A 746 12.39 28.84 -32.08
C SER A 746 11.87 27.57 -32.77
N PRO A 747 10.60 27.16 -32.55
CA PRO A 747 10.08 25.92 -33.14
C PRO A 747 9.86 26.08 -34.65
N PRO A 748 10.16 25.07 -35.48
CA PRO A 748 9.72 25.06 -36.87
C PRO A 748 8.22 24.71 -36.97
N PRO A 749 7.52 25.17 -38.03
CA PRO A 749 6.08 25.02 -38.20
C PRO A 749 5.68 23.59 -38.60
N PRO A 750 4.37 23.25 -38.55
CA PRO A 750 3.90 21.88 -38.69
C PRO A 750 3.69 21.52 -40.15
N ASP A 751 4.37 20.47 -40.62
CA ASP A 751 4.01 19.79 -41.87
C ASP A 751 3.76 18.30 -41.61
N SER A 752 2.52 17.91 -41.82
CA SER A 752 2.14 16.56 -42.32
C SER A 752 1.88 16.76 -43.83
N PRO A 753 2.11 15.80 -44.75
CA PRO A 753 1.50 14.47 -44.64
C PRO A 753 2.23 13.29 -45.34
N SER A 754 1.62 12.11 -45.15
CA SER A 754 1.48 10.98 -46.10
C SER A 754 2.38 9.74 -45.96
N ALA A 755 1.67 8.61 -45.80
CA ALA A 755 1.93 7.25 -46.33
C ALA A 755 3.25 6.55 -45.91
N SER A 756 3.32 5.24 -45.60
CA SER A 756 2.46 4.09 -45.85
C SER A 756 2.97 2.91 -45.00
N ALA A 757 2.18 1.84 -44.96
CA ALA A 757 2.51 0.57 -44.34
C ALA A 757 3.62 -0.19 -45.10
N SER A 758 4.80 -0.29 -44.49
CA SER A 758 5.73 -1.40 -44.62
C SER A 758 6.88 -1.16 -43.65
N ASP A 759 6.90 -1.88 -42.53
CA ASP A 759 8.10 -2.37 -41.80
C ASP A 759 7.62 -3.12 -40.54
N ILE A 760 6.58 -3.95 -40.72
CA ILE A 760 6.23 -5.03 -39.80
C ILE A 760 7.03 -6.24 -40.26
N GLN A 761 8.24 -6.40 -39.74
CA GLN A 761 8.99 -7.65 -39.57
C GLN A 761 10.44 -7.28 -39.27
N ASP A 762 10.78 -7.20 -37.98
CA ASP A 762 12.09 -7.63 -37.43
C ASP A 762 12.23 -7.16 -35.97
N ALA A 763 11.61 -7.90 -35.05
CA ALA A 763 11.89 -7.81 -33.62
C ALA A 763 11.61 -9.14 -32.91
N ALA A 764 12.14 -10.24 -33.46
CA ALA A 764 12.27 -11.51 -32.77
C ALA A 764 13.76 -11.79 -32.50
N LYS A 765 14.38 -11.08 -31.55
CA LYS A 765 15.75 -11.45 -31.12
C LYS A 765 16.28 -11.00 -29.75
N TYR A 766 15.45 -10.58 -28.80
CA TYR A 766 15.90 -10.46 -27.41
C TYR A 766 14.93 -11.19 -26.47
N GLY A 767 15.36 -12.41 -26.11
CA GLY A 767 14.61 -13.37 -25.31
C GLY A 767 14.22 -12.84 -23.94
N CYS A 768 12.92 -12.94 -23.66
CA CYS A 768 12.42 -12.96 -22.30
C CYS A 768 12.53 -14.38 -21.74
N ASP A 769 13.08 -14.46 -20.54
CA ASP A 769 13.24 -15.65 -19.71
C ASP A 769 11.84 -16.17 -19.29
N ILE A 770 11.46 -17.37 -19.76
CA ILE A 770 10.12 -17.97 -19.59
C ILE A 770 9.94 -18.61 -18.19
N SER A 771 10.85 -18.37 -17.25
CA SER A 771 10.76 -18.93 -15.89
C SER A 771 9.74 -18.23 -14.97
N GLN A 772 9.16 -17.09 -15.34
CA GLN A 772 8.17 -16.36 -14.51
C GLN A 772 6.72 -16.40 -15.00
N ALA A 773 6.42 -16.89 -16.20
CA ALA A 773 5.04 -16.91 -16.72
C ALA A 773 4.21 -18.14 -16.28
N SER A 774 4.79 -19.09 -15.54
CA SER A 774 4.10 -20.33 -15.15
C SER A 774 3.33 -20.25 -13.82
N ALA A 775 3.63 -19.27 -12.95
CA ALA A 775 3.00 -19.14 -11.65
C ALA A 775 1.64 -18.44 -11.72
N ASP A 776 1.53 -17.35 -12.48
CA ASP A 776 0.30 -16.54 -12.55
C ASP A 776 -0.85 -17.27 -13.27
N ILE A 777 -0.54 -18.21 -14.17
CA ILE A 777 -1.56 -19.01 -14.88
C ILE A 777 -2.00 -20.23 -14.05
N ALA A 778 -1.16 -20.71 -13.12
CA ALA A 778 -1.54 -21.79 -12.21
C ALA A 778 -2.60 -21.34 -11.19
N ASP A 779 -2.56 -20.07 -10.76
CA ASP A 779 -3.54 -19.48 -9.86
C ASP A 779 -4.90 -19.25 -10.56
N ASP A 780 -4.90 -18.79 -11.82
CA ASP A 780 -6.13 -18.62 -12.61
C ASP A 780 -6.80 -19.95 -12.99
N VAL A 781 -6.01 -21.02 -13.21
CA VAL A 781 -6.53 -22.39 -13.40
C VAL A 781 -7.01 -23.01 -12.08
N GLY A 782 -6.35 -22.70 -10.96
CA GLY A 782 -6.78 -23.09 -9.61
C GLY A 782 -8.15 -22.52 -9.23
N ILE A 783 -8.44 -21.27 -9.65
CA ILE A 783 -9.74 -20.63 -9.47
C ILE A 783 -10.83 -21.30 -10.32
N MET A 784 -10.49 -21.76 -11.54
CA MET A 784 -11.44 -22.50 -12.40
C MET A 784 -11.76 -23.92 -11.90
N ILE A 785 -10.82 -24.59 -11.23
CA ILE A 785 -11.03 -25.93 -10.64
C ILE A 785 -11.80 -25.84 -9.32
N GLY A 786 -11.61 -24.77 -8.54
CA GLY A 786 -12.35 -24.52 -7.29
C GLY A 786 -13.87 -24.34 -7.46
N CYS A 787 -14.34 -24.00 -8.66
CA CYS A 787 -15.78 -23.90 -8.96
C CYS A 787 -16.42 -25.22 -9.44
N PHE A 788 -15.65 -26.31 -9.61
CA PHE A 788 -16.15 -27.59 -10.13
C PHE A 788 -16.21 -28.73 -9.10
N LEU A 789 -15.77 -28.51 -7.86
CA LEU A 789 -15.79 -29.54 -6.81
C LEU A 789 -16.35 -28.97 -5.50
N ASP A 790 -17.68 -28.84 -5.46
CA ASP A 790 -18.44 -28.82 -4.21
C ASP A 790 -19.18 -30.17 -4.06
N PRO A 791 -18.72 -31.08 -3.17
CA PRO A 791 -19.47 -32.28 -2.85
C PRO A 791 -20.39 -32.13 -1.63
N GLU A 792 -20.38 -31.02 -0.88
CA GLU A 792 -21.13 -30.90 0.37
C GLU A 792 -21.57 -29.46 0.69
N GLY A 793 -22.65 -28.98 0.05
CA GLY A 793 -23.28 -27.74 0.51
C GLY A 793 -24.34 -27.13 -0.40
N GLY A 794 -25.50 -27.78 -0.55
CA GLY A 794 -26.64 -27.25 -1.30
C GLY A 794 -27.01 -25.80 -0.97
N ARG A 795 -26.72 -24.89 -1.91
CA ARG A 795 -27.52 -23.71 -2.24
C ARG A 795 -27.47 -23.50 -3.75
N GLU A 796 -28.64 -23.55 -4.39
CA GLU A 796 -28.79 -23.29 -5.82
C GLU A 796 -28.34 -21.86 -6.16
N VAL A 797 -27.23 -21.75 -6.90
CA VAL A 797 -26.87 -20.53 -7.64
C VAL A 797 -27.50 -20.66 -9.03
N TYR A 798 -28.60 -19.97 -9.26
CA TYR A 798 -29.10 -19.72 -10.61
C TYR A 798 -28.23 -18.63 -11.25
N ASP A 799 -27.25 -19.03 -12.05
CA ASP A 799 -26.82 -18.20 -13.18
C ASP A 799 -26.80 -19.06 -14.45
N SER A 800 -27.72 -18.74 -15.35
CA SER A 800 -28.09 -19.53 -16.51
C SER A 800 -27.39 -19.00 -17.76
N ASN A 801 -26.13 -19.40 -18.01
CA ASN A 801 -25.63 -19.47 -19.39
C ASN A 801 -24.50 -20.51 -19.56
N PRO A 802 -24.85 -21.79 -19.80
CA PRO A 802 -23.88 -22.86 -20.06
C PRO A 802 -22.99 -22.60 -21.29
N ASP A 803 -23.50 -21.90 -22.31
CA ASP A 803 -22.78 -21.66 -23.57
C ASP A 803 -21.61 -20.68 -23.40
N PHE A 804 -21.69 -19.76 -22.43
CA PHE A 804 -20.64 -18.79 -22.11
C PHE A 804 -19.37 -19.48 -21.56
N TRP A 805 -19.55 -20.46 -20.67
CA TRP A 805 -18.46 -21.24 -20.10
C TRP A 805 -17.92 -22.28 -21.07
N ASP A 806 -18.77 -22.87 -21.91
CA ASP A 806 -18.36 -23.83 -22.94
C ASP A 806 -17.49 -23.17 -24.04
N ALA A 807 -17.79 -21.92 -24.40
CA ALA A 807 -17.01 -21.13 -25.38
C ALA A 807 -15.62 -20.74 -24.85
N ARG A 808 -15.49 -20.37 -23.57
CA ARG A 808 -14.19 -20.10 -22.93
C ARG A 808 -13.37 -21.36 -22.74
N PHE A 809 -14.01 -22.47 -22.35
CA PHE A 809 -13.35 -23.76 -22.22
C PHE A 809 -12.82 -24.28 -23.57
N ARG A 810 -13.57 -24.13 -24.67
CA ARG A 810 -13.08 -24.46 -26.02
C ARG A 810 -11.88 -23.63 -26.44
N LYS A 811 -11.93 -22.30 -26.24
CA LYS A 811 -10.79 -21.41 -26.53
C LYS A 811 -9.54 -21.76 -25.70
N ALA A 812 -9.70 -22.15 -24.44
CA ALA A 812 -8.60 -22.60 -23.60
C ALA A 812 -8.01 -23.94 -24.09
N CYS A 813 -8.84 -24.87 -24.57
CA CYS A 813 -8.39 -26.15 -25.14
C CYS A 813 -7.75 -26.01 -26.53
N GLU A 814 -8.17 -25.04 -27.33
CA GLU A 814 -7.53 -24.68 -28.62
C GLU A 814 -6.15 -24.08 -28.38
N TRP A 815 -6.06 -23.12 -27.45
CA TRP A 815 -4.78 -22.51 -27.08
C TRP A 815 -3.78 -23.51 -26.49
N LEU A 816 -4.22 -24.44 -25.64
CA LEU A 816 -3.39 -25.53 -25.09
C LEU A 816 -2.91 -26.53 -26.15
N ARG A 817 -3.61 -26.65 -27.29
CA ARG A 817 -3.21 -27.50 -28.42
C ARG A 817 -2.15 -26.81 -29.29
N ASP A 818 -2.32 -25.51 -29.52
CA ASP A 818 -1.44 -24.72 -30.39
C ASP A 818 -0.13 -24.31 -29.71
N SER A 819 -0.08 -24.29 -28.38
CA SER A 819 1.09 -23.85 -27.60
C SER A 819 2.18 -24.92 -27.40
N GLY A 820 2.00 -26.14 -27.90
CA GLY A 820 3.03 -27.19 -27.89
C GLY A 820 3.51 -27.64 -26.50
N CYS A 821 2.75 -27.32 -25.43
CA CYS A 821 3.15 -27.53 -24.05
C CYS A 821 3.16 -29.04 -23.68
N PRO A 822 4.29 -29.62 -23.23
CA PRO A 822 4.36 -31.02 -22.82
C PRO A 822 3.48 -31.25 -21.58
N GLY A 823 2.34 -31.93 -21.75
CA GLY A 823 1.36 -32.21 -20.68
C GLY A 823 -0.01 -31.55 -20.88
N GLY A 824 -0.14 -30.55 -21.76
CA GLY A 824 -1.41 -29.89 -22.05
C GLY A 824 -2.46 -30.84 -22.66
N MET A 825 -2.02 -31.78 -23.50
CA MET A 825 -2.89 -32.80 -24.10
C MET A 825 -3.40 -33.83 -23.08
N GLU A 826 -2.64 -34.11 -22.01
CA GLU A 826 -3.04 -35.04 -20.94
C GLU A 826 -4.13 -34.41 -20.04
N LEU A 827 -4.02 -33.10 -19.80
CA LEU A 827 -5.01 -32.33 -19.05
C LEU A 827 -6.33 -32.18 -19.83
N ILE A 828 -6.27 -31.92 -21.14
CA ILE A 828 -7.45 -31.91 -22.02
C ILE A 828 -8.12 -33.29 -22.02
N HIS A 829 -7.34 -34.38 -22.05
CA HIS A 829 -7.87 -35.73 -22.04
C HIS A 829 -8.59 -36.07 -20.72
N LYS A 830 -8.02 -35.72 -19.56
CA LYS A 830 -8.64 -35.95 -18.24
C LYS A 830 -9.92 -35.14 -18.04
N ILE A 831 -9.96 -33.89 -18.49
CA ILE A 831 -11.16 -33.05 -18.37
C ILE A 831 -12.26 -33.52 -19.35
N SER A 832 -11.89 -33.98 -20.54
CA SER A 832 -12.84 -34.56 -21.50
C SER A 832 -13.42 -35.91 -21.04
N GLN A 833 -12.66 -36.72 -20.29
CA GLN A 833 -13.16 -37.94 -19.64
C GLN A 833 -14.12 -37.63 -18.50
N ALA A 834 -13.84 -36.61 -17.67
CA ALA A 834 -14.74 -36.15 -16.61
C ALA A 834 -16.09 -35.63 -17.17
N LYS A 835 -16.08 -34.97 -18.33
CA LYS A 835 -17.30 -34.48 -19.00
C LYS A 835 -18.14 -35.56 -19.68
N SER A 836 -17.55 -36.72 -20.02
CA SER A 836 -18.24 -37.83 -20.70
C SER A 836 -18.73 -38.92 -19.74
N GLY A 837 -18.56 -38.74 -18.43
CA GLY A 837 -19.10 -39.64 -17.41
C GLY A 837 -18.46 -41.03 -17.37
N LYS A 838 -17.27 -41.20 -17.97
CA LYS A 838 -16.50 -42.45 -17.92
C LYS A 838 -15.16 -42.20 -17.23
N VAL A 839 -15.17 -42.32 -15.90
CA VAL A 839 -13.96 -42.59 -15.13
C VAL A 839 -14.08 -44.02 -14.61
N GLU A 840 -13.34 -44.92 -15.23
CA GLU A 840 -13.07 -46.24 -14.66
C GLU A 840 -12.05 -46.11 -13.52
N SER A 841 -12.27 -46.96 -12.54
CA SER A 841 -11.67 -47.01 -11.21
C SER A 841 -10.15 -47.12 -11.20
N ASP A 842 -9.51 -46.35 -10.31
CA ASP A 842 -8.52 -46.96 -9.42
C ASP A 842 -8.53 -46.29 -8.04
N ARG A 843 -8.81 -47.14 -7.03
CA ARG A 843 -8.90 -46.92 -5.56
C ARG A 843 -10.19 -46.28 -5.02
N GLU A 844 -11.14 -47.18 -4.72
CA GLU A 844 -12.28 -46.98 -3.82
C GLU A 844 -11.86 -46.48 -2.44
N VAL A 845 -12.47 -45.37 -1.98
CA VAL A 845 -12.90 -45.19 -0.58
C VAL A 845 -14.24 -44.48 -0.58
N THR A 846 -15.32 -45.25 -0.57
CA THR A 846 -16.67 -44.78 -0.26
C THR A 846 -16.79 -44.61 1.26
N VAL A 847 -17.05 -43.40 1.74
CA VAL A 847 -17.66 -43.19 3.06
C VAL A 847 -18.85 -42.26 2.90
N GLN A 848 -20.01 -42.84 2.59
CA GLN A 848 -21.29 -42.22 2.89
C GLN A 848 -21.52 -42.31 4.40
N ARG A 849 -21.56 -41.20 5.13
CA ARG A 849 -22.30 -41.10 6.40
C ARG A 849 -22.88 -39.71 6.61
N LYS A 850 -24.21 -39.67 6.58
CA LYS A 850 -25.11 -38.58 6.95
C LYS A 850 -24.77 -38.05 8.36
N VAL A 851 -24.37 -36.79 8.49
CA VAL A 851 -24.28 -36.10 9.79
C VAL A 851 -25.68 -35.60 10.12
N GLU A 852 -26.36 -36.25 11.08
CA GLU A 852 -27.58 -35.70 11.68
C GLU A 852 -27.16 -34.83 12.88
N LEU A 853 -27.29 -33.50 12.73
CA LEU A 853 -27.23 -32.57 13.85
C LEU A 853 -28.54 -32.71 14.64
N ARG A 854 -28.45 -33.10 15.92
CA ARG A 854 -29.56 -32.96 16.88
C ARG A 854 -29.22 -31.86 17.87
N GLU A 855 -30.07 -30.83 17.93
CA GLU A 855 -30.05 -29.86 19.02
C GLU A 855 -30.62 -30.51 20.29
N GLU A 856 -29.86 -30.50 21.38
CA GLU A 856 -30.38 -30.80 22.71
C GLU A 856 -30.02 -29.67 23.67
N ILE A 857 -31.03 -29.17 24.40
CA ILE A 857 -30.94 -28.07 25.37
C ILE A 857 -30.98 -28.69 26.76
N PHE A 858 -29.98 -28.43 27.59
CA PHE A 858 -29.94 -28.91 28.98
C PHE A 858 -30.04 -27.74 29.97
N PRO A 859 -30.96 -27.78 30.94
CA PRO A 859 -30.94 -26.86 32.07
C PRO A 859 -29.95 -27.35 33.14
N VAL A 860 -29.08 -26.45 33.61
CA VAL A 860 -28.19 -26.69 34.76
C VAL A 860 -28.62 -25.76 35.88
N TYR A 861 -28.76 -26.29 37.09
CA TYR A 861 -29.16 -25.53 38.27
C TYR A 861 -28.00 -25.43 39.25
N THR A 862 -27.74 -24.22 39.74
CA THR A 862 -26.87 -23.97 40.89
C THR A 862 -27.63 -23.11 41.89
N ASP A 863 -27.67 -23.54 43.16
CA ASP A 863 -28.23 -22.84 44.31
C ASP A 863 -29.63 -22.22 44.13
N GLY A 864 -30.56 -23.03 43.60
CA GLY A 864 -32.00 -22.79 43.75
C GLY A 864 -32.60 -21.64 42.95
N SER A 865 -31.87 -21.04 42.00
CA SER A 865 -32.44 -20.09 41.04
C SER A 865 -31.92 -20.37 39.63
N ALA A 866 -32.84 -20.38 38.65
CA ALA A 866 -32.51 -20.59 37.25
C ALA A 866 -31.95 -19.29 36.66
N ILE A 867 -30.66 -19.26 36.35
CA ILE A 867 -30.03 -18.16 35.63
C ILE A 867 -29.30 -18.77 34.43
N GLU A 868 -29.95 -18.61 33.27
CA GLU A 868 -29.42 -18.84 31.92
C GLU A 868 -29.40 -20.27 31.36
N SER A 869 -29.65 -20.36 30.05
CA SER A 869 -29.69 -21.59 29.24
C SER A 869 -28.39 -21.66 28.42
N TYR A 870 -27.67 -22.78 28.52
CA TYR A 870 -26.36 -22.94 27.89
C TYR A 870 -26.45 -23.82 26.63
N ARG A 871 -25.69 -23.49 25.59
CA ARG A 871 -25.55 -24.28 24.35
C ARG A 871 -24.18 -24.95 24.32
N ILE A 872 -24.14 -26.26 24.05
CA ILE A 872 -22.91 -27.04 23.92
C ILE A 872 -22.87 -27.65 22.51
N PHE A 873 -21.71 -27.60 21.85
CA PHE A 873 -21.48 -28.24 20.55
C PHE A 873 -20.37 -29.29 20.67
N PRO A 874 -20.69 -30.60 20.66
CA PRO A 874 -19.68 -31.64 20.61
C PRO A 874 -19.24 -31.91 19.16
N PHE A 875 -17.93 -31.92 18.89
CA PHE A 875 -17.33 -32.40 17.64
C PHE A 875 -16.48 -33.65 17.90
N LYS A 876 -16.52 -34.64 16.99
CA LYS A 876 -15.64 -35.82 17.02
C LYS A 876 -14.69 -35.79 15.84
N TYR A 877 -13.39 -35.88 16.11
CA TYR A 877 -12.34 -36.01 15.09
C TYR A 877 -11.61 -37.37 15.26
N HIS A 878 -11.31 -38.06 14.16
CA HIS A 878 -10.54 -39.30 14.16
C HIS A 878 -9.32 -39.15 13.24
N ASP A 879 -8.12 -39.13 13.81
CA ASP A 879 -6.86 -39.20 13.07
C ASP A 879 -6.47 -40.67 12.82
N LYS A 880 -6.14 -41.01 11.57
CA LYS A 880 -5.73 -42.36 11.16
C LYS A 880 -4.24 -42.67 11.40
N ARG A 881 -3.41 -41.72 11.85
CA ARG A 881 -1.96 -41.97 12.04
C ARG A 881 -1.52 -42.33 13.48
N HIS A 882 -2.35 -42.09 14.49
CA HIS A 882 -2.09 -42.54 15.86
C HIS A 882 -3.36 -43.10 16.50
N ARG A 883 -3.35 -44.36 16.95
CA ARG A 883 -4.47 -44.99 17.70
C ARG A 883 -4.61 -44.42 19.12
N LYS A 884 -4.90 -43.12 19.26
CA LYS A 884 -5.36 -42.49 20.51
C LYS A 884 -6.49 -41.50 20.18
N MET A 885 -7.58 -41.59 20.93
CA MET A 885 -8.70 -40.66 20.85
C MET A 885 -8.26 -39.34 21.48
N ALA A 886 -8.08 -38.28 20.69
CA ALA A 886 -7.86 -36.93 21.19
C ALA A 886 -9.18 -36.16 21.09
N ILE A 887 -9.80 -35.86 22.22
CA ILE A 887 -10.84 -34.83 22.31
C ILE A 887 -10.08 -33.52 22.42
N ASN A 888 -9.94 -32.80 21.30
CA ASN A 888 -9.43 -31.43 21.34
C ASN A 888 -10.62 -30.47 21.22
N SER A 889 -10.69 -29.55 22.19
CA SER A 889 -11.52 -28.35 22.24
C SER A 889 -12.94 -28.52 22.79
N MET A 890 -13.13 -28.18 24.07
CA MET A 890 -14.39 -27.66 24.60
C MET A 890 -14.25 -26.15 24.75
N LEU A 891 -15.14 -25.37 24.14
CA LEU A 891 -15.25 -23.92 24.36
C LEU A 891 -16.36 -23.65 25.38
N TRP A 892 -16.01 -22.94 26.45
CA TRP A 892 -16.95 -22.43 27.45
C TRP A 892 -17.02 -20.91 27.31
N VAL A 893 -18.23 -20.35 27.40
CA VAL A 893 -18.46 -18.91 27.49
C VAL A 893 -19.42 -18.68 28.65
N THR A 894 -18.95 -18.06 29.72
CA THR A 894 -19.81 -17.35 30.66
C THR A 894 -19.46 -15.86 30.55
N GLY A 895 -20.43 -14.98 30.75
CA GLY A 895 -20.34 -13.55 30.41
C GLY A 895 -19.30 -12.70 31.16
N LYS A 896 -18.26 -13.28 31.77
CA LYS A 896 -17.17 -12.57 32.47
C LYS A 896 -15.77 -13.24 32.39
N GLY A 897 -15.41 -13.91 31.28
CA GLY A 897 -14.01 -14.34 31.04
C GLY A 897 -13.84 -15.54 30.11
N TRP A 898 -12.58 -15.78 29.68
CA TRP A 898 -12.19 -16.87 28.76
C TRP A 898 -11.45 -17.97 29.52
N ALA A 899 -11.73 -19.24 29.22
CA ALA A 899 -10.95 -20.38 29.72
C ALA A 899 -10.56 -21.32 28.57
N SER A 900 -9.31 -21.78 28.59
CA SER A 900 -8.76 -22.75 27.64
C SER A 900 -8.34 -24.01 28.39
N VAL A 901 -8.77 -25.17 27.91
CA VAL A 901 -8.33 -26.47 28.40
C VAL A 901 -7.31 -27.01 27.41
N SER A 902 -6.08 -27.22 27.86
CA SER A 902 -5.03 -27.79 27.02
C SER A 902 -4.55 -29.12 27.58
N LYS A 903 -4.73 -30.16 26.75
CA LYS A 903 -4.11 -31.48 26.80
C LYS A 903 -4.44 -32.36 28.03
N VAL A 904 -4.87 -33.59 27.78
CA VAL A 904 -5.01 -34.65 28.79
C VAL A 904 -3.80 -35.57 28.68
N GLU A 905 -2.91 -35.56 29.68
CA GLU A 905 -1.89 -36.59 29.86
C GLU A 905 -2.00 -37.12 31.30
N ASP A 906 -2.18 -38.44 31.43
CA ASP A 906 -2.25 -39.21 32.70
C ASP A 906 -3.11 -38.60 33.83
N LYS A 907 -4.44 -38.69 33.67
CA LYS A 907 -5.49 -38.53 34.70
C LYS A 907 -5.59 -37.16 35.40
N SER A 908 -4.99 -36.10 34.85
CA SER A 908 -5.25 -34.71 35.27
C SER A 908 -5.67 -33.82 34.09
N ILE A 909 -6.38 -32.73 34.42
CA ILE A 909 -6.76 -31.66 33.50
C ILE A 909 -6.20 -30.35 34.03
N HIS A 910 -5.47 -29.61 33.19
CA HIS A 910 -4.98 -28.27 33.50
C HIS A 910 -5.93 -27.22 32.94
N VAL A 911 -6.42 -26.34 33.82
CA VAL A 911 -7.34 -25.26 33.45
C VAL A 911 -6.70 -23.92 33.81
N PHE A 912 -6.61 -23.03 32.82
CA PHE A 912 -6.09 -21.68 32.99
C PHE A 912 -7.25 -20.69 32.98
N PHE A 913 -7.30 -19.83 34.01
CA PHE A 913 -8.25 -18.74 34.10
C PHE A 913 -7.53 -17.42 33.81
N ILE A 914 -8.16 -16.58 32.99
CA ILE A 914 -7.68 -15.23 32.72
C ILE A 914 -8.80 -14.29 33.16
N ASP A 915 -8.49 -13.48 34.18
CA ASP A 915 -9.34 -12.40 34.67
C ASP A 915 -9.05 -11.11 33.87
N ASP A 916 -9.99 -10.16 33.91
CA ASP A 916 -10.03 -8.86 33.23
C ASP A 916 -8.78 -7.96 33.45
N ARG A 917 -7.85 -8.34 34.32
CA ARG A 917 -6.56 -7.68 34.61
C ARG A 917 -5.32 -8.45 34.14
N PHE A 918 -5.51 -9.57 33.43
CA PHE A 918 -4.45 -10.41 32.85
C PHE A 918 -3.46 -11.01 33.87
N ASP A 919 -3.95 -11.40 35.05
CA ASP A 919 -3.15 -12.17 36.00
C ASP A 919 -3.35 -13.68 35.78
N PHE A 920 -2.26 -14.46 35.83
CA PHE A 920 -2.29 -15.89 35.50
C PHE A 920 -2.32 -16.75 36.76
N SER A 921 -3.46 -17.40 37.03
CA SER A 921 -3.51 -18.48 38.01
C SER A 921 -3.83 -19.81 37.33
N GLY A 922 -2.91 -20.77 37.43
CA GLY A 922 -3.07 -22.12 36.90
C GLY A 922 -3.54 -23.08 37.98
N ARG A 923 -4.55 -23.89 37.71
CA ARG A 923 -4.98 -24.99 38.59
C ARG A 923 -4.99 -26.32 37.85
N THR A 924 -4.54 -27.36 38.53
CA THR A 924 -4.54 -28.75 38.05
C THR A 924 -5.63 -29.51 38.80
N ILE A 925 -6.57 -30.11 38.07
CA ILE A 925 -7.68 -30.89 38.63
C ILE A 925 -7.41 -32.37 38.34
N TYR A 926 -7.53 -33.24 39.34
CA TYR A 926 -7.27 -34.68 39.22
C TYR A 926 -8.58 -35.48 39.08
N SER A 927 -8.52 -36.67 38.47
CA SER A 927 -9.70 -37.48 38.10
C SER A 927 -10.70 -37.75 39.24
N ASP A 928 -10.23 -37.75 40.47
CA ASP A 928 -10.97 -38.20 41.63
C ASP A 928 -11.95 -37.11 42.14
N GLU A 929 -11.85 -35.89 41.60
CA GLU A 929 -12.76 -34.76 41.86
C GLU A 929 -13.89 -34.66 40.81
N LEU A 930 -13.87 -35.47 39.74
CA LEU A 930 -14.83 -35.41 38.61
C LEU A 930 -16.10 -36.26 38.79
N ASP A 931 -16.18 -37.10 39.83
CA ASP A 931 -17.25 -38.10 40.02
C ASP A 931 -18.64 -37.51 40.36
N GLY A 932 -18.82 -36.19 40.34
CA GLY A 932 -20.10 -35.54 40.59
C GLY A 932 -20.94 -35.15 39.35
N TYR A 933 -20.38 -35.20 38.13
CA TYR A 933 -20.95 -34.42 37.01
C TYR A 933 -21.52 -35.18 35.82
N PHE A 934 -21.40 -36.51 35.73
CA PHE A 934 -22.02 -37.25 34.61
C PHE A 934 -22.49 -38.66 35.01
N LEU A 935 -23.80 -38.81 35.25
CA LEU A 935 -24.51 -40.08 35.11
C LEU A 935 -25.80 -39.82 34.31
N ILE A 936 -25.82 -40.24 33.04
CA ILE A 936 -27.07 -40.48 32.32
C ILE A 936 -27.12 -41.98 32.04
N ASP A 937 -27.95 -42.68 32.82
CA ASP A 937 -28.36 -44.04 32.52
C ASP A 937 -29.37 -44.02 31.36
N LYS A 938 -29.11 -44.84 30.34
CA LYS A 938 -29.87 -44.90 29.09
C LYS A 938 -31.02 -45.90 29.23
N THR A 939 -32.00 -45.66 30.09
CA THR A 939 -33.30 -46.35 29.95
C THR A 939 -34.43 -45.65 30.70
N ASN A 940 -35.54 -45.43 29.99
CA ASN A 940 -36.88 -45.04 30.43
C ASN A 940 -37.20 -43.55 30.64
N LEU A 941 -37.98 -43.05 29.66
CA LEU A 941 -38.94 -41.97 29.75
C LEU A 941 -39.95 -42.17 30.91
N SER A 942 -40.46 -41.05 31.42
CA SER A 942 -41.60 -40.85 32.34
C SER A 942 -41.35 -40.94 33.86
N LYS A 943 -41.21 -39.77 34.50
CA LYS A 943 -41.90 -39.35 35.75
C LYS A 943 -41.33 -38.02 36.29
N GLN A 944 -42.24 -37.13 36.68
CA GLN A 944 -42.00 -35.91 37.48
C GLN A 944 -41.35 -36.28 38.83
N ILE A 945 -40.27 -35.59 39.25
CA ILE A 945 -39.77 -35.65 40.64
C ILE A 945 -39.39 -34.24 41.11
N ASP A 946 -39.79 -33.98 42.37
CA ASP A 946 -39.91 -32.71 43.10
C ASP A 946 -38.62 -32.33 43.86
N TYR A 947 -38.21 -31.06 43.80
CA TYR A 947 -37.00 -30.51 44.43
C TYR A 947 -37.33 -29.84 45.77
N SER A 948 -37.50 -30.63 46.82
CA SER A 948 -37.45 -30.11 48.18
C SER A 948 -36.64 -31.04 49.08
N LYS A 949 -35.42 -30.58 49.44
CA LYS A 949 -34.55 -30.98 50.58
C LYS A 949 -33.07 -31.11 50.18
N ALA A 950 -32.34 -29.99 50.28
CA ALA A 950 -30.94 -29.90 50.72
C ALA A 950 -30.55 -28.40 50.70
N GLY A 951 -29.94 -27.73 51.67
CA GLY A 951 -29.36 -28.16 52.94
C GLY A 951 -27.99 -27.51 53.23
N LYS A 952 -27.95 -26.20 53.50
CA LYS A 952 -27.03 -25.40 54.37
C LYS A 952 -25.52 -25.76 54.56
N ARG A 953 -24.62 -24.81 54.18
CA ARG A 953 -23.48 -24.14 54.90
C ARG A 953 -22.30 -24.98 55.50
N PRO A 954 -21.17 -24.38 56.00
CA PRO A 954 -20.35 -23.19 55.59
C PRO A 954 -18.80 -23.38 55.79
N VAL A 955 -17.91 -22.50 55.28
CA VAL A 955 -16.62 -22.08 55.96
C VAL A 955 -16.19 -20.66 55.51
N ALA A 956 -15.71 -19.85 56.46
CA ALA A 956 -15.25 -18.45 56.42
C ALA A 956 -13.70 -18.34 56.30
N ASP A 957 -13.11 -17.42 55.53
CA ASP A 957 -12.60 -16.04 55.85
C ASP A 957 -11.10 -15.93 56.28
N GLU A 958 -10.49 -14.85 55.76
CA GLU A 958 -9.30 -14.06 56.20
C GLU A 958 -7.87 -14.23 55.59
N VAL A 959 -7.48 -13.18 54.84
CA VAL A 959 -6.25 -12.32 54.88
C VAL A 959 -4.84 -12.95 54.75
N PHE A 960 -4.06 -12.54 53.73
CA PHE A 960 -2.75 -11.85 53.88
C PHE A 960 -2.16 -11.37 52.53
N SER A 961 -1.53 -10.20 52.59
CA SER A 961 -0.70 -9.51 51.59
C SER A 961 0.63 -10.22 51.29
N GLY A 962 1.15 -10.05 50.07
CA GLY A 962 2.52 -10.35 49.66
C GLY A 962 2.76 -9.96 48.21
#